data_AF-A0A1S3JH37-F1
#
_entry.id   AF-A0A1S3JH37-F1
#
_cell.length_a   1.000
_cell.length_b   1.000
_cell.length_c   1.000
_cell.angle_alpha   90.00
_cell.angle_beta   90.00
_cell.angle_gamma   90.00
#
_symmetry.space_group_name_H-M   'P 1'
#
loop_
_entity.id
_entity.type
_entity.pdbx_description
1 polymer ?
#
loop_
_entity_poly.entity_id
_entity_poly.type
_entity_poly.pdbx_seq_one_letter_code
_entity_poly.pdbx_strand_id
1 'polypeptide(L)'
;MMEEDTDPKQSLLHHHQNGDTHTITFNGYGSMPTERPSSRNSSVGNYSSAIKRTLSMTGNSEEITLTWHNVNVYIPPKSRPCCRGPPPGATAKHILRDVNGCVKPGSLLAVIGASGAGKSTLMNVLTYRNRGNLVVDGTVKVNGKVIGPGITNVSVYVQQEDLFIGVLTVREHLQFQAQLRMDREVPFEERMDRVEEVIEETGLSKCADTRIGIPGRIKGISGGEMKRLSFASEALTDPPLMFCDEPTSGLDSFMAESIVHTLKTMARKGKTILCTIHQPSSQVFAMFDQLLLLAEGRVAYMGPTAGAFKFFQELNFTCPPNFNPADHFIHTLAIKPGQVDTCKQRVNEICDGYDSSPFSKAIQDNMAEQGQENGDNFFLDAAISGKAVYKANWFQQFRAVFWRSWLTMVRDPMAYRIRTIQSIFIAVLLGLIYLRQPDKNEGYYDQSAVQNINGLMFLLLTNNSFANMFPVINTFPLEIPVFKRDHNNGMYRTDVYFLCKTFAEFPSYVITPLIFSAIAYWMVGLYPGGEEFLFNMAVLILVANCAVSFGYIISTAANSLTVALALAPPLLIPFMLFGGFFLNQDSVPVYFIWLNYMSWFPYSNEVITVVQWRNVDTILCHNGTSCAFRTGQDIIDYYSFKEENILRNILLLVALLVGYRLIAYIIFLIKTWKRE
;
A
#
# COMPACT_ATOMS: atom_id res chain seq x y z
N MET A 1 -21.45 -61.87 -45.00
CA MET A 1 -22.50 -60.92 -45.42
C MET A 1 -21.77 -59.65 -45.76
N MET A 2 -21.22 -59.63 -46.98
CA MET A 2 -21.74 -58.91 -48.17
C MET A 2 -21.34 -57.43 -48.07
N GLU A 3 -20.24 -57.04 -48.74
CA GLU A 3 -20.20 -56.47 -50.13
C GLU A 3 -20.37 -54.94 -50.04
N GLU A 4 -19.70 -54.05 -50.77
CA GLU A 4 -18.85 -54.07 -51.97
C GLU A 4 -18.26 -52.64 -52.07
N ASP A 5 -16.96 -52.47 -52.31
CA ASP A 5 -16.31 -52.10 -53.60
C ASP A 5 -16.24 -50.59 -53.96
N THR A 6 -15.02 -50.06 -54.06
CA THR A 6 -14.33 -49.65 -55.31
C THR A 6 -13.28 -48.54 -55.10
N ASP A 7 -12.03 -48.89 -55.36
CA ASP A 7 -10.89 -48.05 -55.76
C ASP A 7 -11.05 -47.64 -57.26
N PRO A 8 -10.09 -47.04 -58.02
CA PRO A 8 -8.90 -46.20 -57.72
C PRO A 8 -8.77 -45.00 -58.71
N LYS A 9 -7.68 -44.20 -58.64
CA LYS A 9 -6.80 -43.92 -59.83
C LYS A 9 -5.57 -43.03 -59.54
N GLN A 10 -4.43 -43.56 -59.99
CA GLN A 10 -3.11 -42.95 -60.18
C GLN A 10 -3.04 -41.96 -61.36
N SER A 11 -2.06 -41.05 -61.34
CA SER A 11 -1.05 -40.80 -62.41
C SER A 11 -0.29 -39.50 -62.07
N LEU A 12 1.01 -39.53 -61.78
CA LEU A 12 2.21 -39.69 -62.64
C LEU A 12 2.65 -38.41 -63.38
N LEU A 13 3.93 -38.07 -63.13
CA LEU A 13 4.96 -37.58 -64.05
C LEU A 13 4.97 -36.10 -64.50
N HIS A 14 6.02 -35.38 -64.11
CA HIS A 14 7.25 -35.08 -64.89
C HIS A 14 7.92 -33.80 -64.34
N HIS A 15 9.22 -33.83 -63.98
CA HIS A 15 10.38 -33.33 -64.77
C HIS A 15 10.23 -31.87 -65.23
N HIS A 16 11.22 -30.97 -65.20
CA HIS A 16 12.68 -31.06 -65.11
C HIS A 16 13.16 -29.60 -64.88
N GLN A 17 14.15 -29.37 -63.99
CA GLN A 17 15.52 -28.98 -64.32
C GLN A 17 15.82 -27.51 -64.71
N ASN A 18 16.92 -27.06 -64.11
CA ASN A 18 17.94 -26.11 -64.58
C ASN A 18 17.54 -24.63 -64.62
N GLY A 19 18.40 -23.71 -64.19
CA GLY A 19 19.80 -23.82 -63.78
C GLY A 19 20.45 -22.44 -63.80
N ASP A 20 21.68 -22.37 -63.28
CA ASP A 20 22.77 -21.47 -63.69
C ASP A 20 22.62 -19.95 -63.45
N THR A 21 23.31 -19.39 -62.44
CA THR A 21 24.74 -18.99 -62.31
C THR A 21 25.05 -17.59 -62.86
N HIS A 22 25.64 -16.74 -62.01
CA HIS A 22 26.91 -16.00 -62.20
C HIS A 22 26.99 -14.79 -61.22
N THR A 23 27.87 -14.75 -60.21
CA THR A 23 29.33 -14.46 -60.18
C THR A 23 29.70 -12.95 -60.21
N ILE A 24 30.07 -12.44 -59.02
CA ILE A 24 31.20 -11.52 -58.66
C ILE A 24 31.25 -10.07 -59.19
N THR A 25 31.42 -9.09 -58.28
CA THR A 25 32.58 -8.16 -58.24
C THR A 25 32.65 -7.31 -56.97
N PHE A 26 33.89 -7.12 -56.48
CA PHE A 26 34.32 -6.32 -55.32
C PHE A 26 34.79 -4.92 -55.75
N ASN A 27 34.58 -3.93 -54.88
CA ASN A 27 35.32 -2.66 -54.62
C ASN A 27 34.30 -1.69 -53.99
N GLY A 28 34.54 -0.84 -52.98
CA GLY A 28 35.72 -0.38 -52.26
C GLY A 28 35.32 0.97 -51.62
N TYR A 29 35.68 1.17 -50.34
CA TYR A 29 35.78 2.43 -49.59
C TYR A 29 34.71 3.54 -49.69
N GLY A 30 34.13 3.86 -48.53
CA GLY A 30 34.13 5.25 -48.03
C GLY A 30 32.78 5.98 -47.97
N SER A 31 32.61 6.67 -46.83
CA SER A 31 31.65 7.75 -46.53
C SER A 31 30.23 7.37 -46.08
N MET A 32 29.94 7.70 -44.81
CA MET A 32 28.58 7.90 -44.28
C MET A 32 27.83 8.94 -45.12
N PRO A 33 26.50 8.80 -45.26
CA PRO A 33 25.64 9.75 -44.56
C PRO A 33 24.38 9.12 -43.93
N THR A 34 24.02 9.70 -42.80
CA THR A 34 22.68 9.88 -42.22
C THR A 34 21.48 9.40 -43.04
N GLU A 35 20.84 8.30 -42.65
CA GLU A 35 19.42 8.04 -42.90
C GLU A 35 18.78 7.28 -41.72
N ARG A 36 17.65 7.81 -41.23
CA ARG A 36 16.77 7.15 -40.26
C ARG A 36 16.05 5.99 -40.95
N PRO A 37 15.98 4.77 -40.39
CA PRO A 37 15.03 3.79 -40.87
C PRO A 37 13.72 3.86 -40.08
N SER A 38 12.68 4.10 -40.86
CA SER A 38 11.26 3.96 -40.59
C SER A 38 10.87 2.62 -39.95
N SER A 39 9.94 2.74 -38.99
CA SER A 39 8.93 1.76 -38.54
C SER A 39 8.90 0.38 -39.22
N ARG A 40 9.45 -0.63 -38.54
CA ARG A 40 8.95 -2.01 -38.54
C ARG A 40 8.95 -2.52 -37.10
N ASN A 41 7.86 -2.24 -36.38
CA ASN A 41 7.55 -2.85 -35.08
C ASN A 41 6.07 -3.25 -35.10
N SER A 42 5.77 -4.42 -35.64
CA SER A 42 4.41 -5.01 -35.57
C SER A 42 4.41 -6.53 -35.51
N SER A 43 5.46 -7.15 -34.95
CA SER A 43 5.50 -8.61 -34.75
C SER A 43 5.99 -9.09 -33.38
N VAL A 44 6.46 -8.20 -32.49
CA VAL A 44 6.97 -8.60 -31.16
C VAL A 44 5.85 -8.82 -30.12
N GLY A 45 4.62 -8.35 -30.40
CA GLY A 45 3.49 -8.44 -29.46
C GLY A 45 2.80 -9.81 -29.38
N ASN A 46 2.92 -10.66 -30.40
CA ASN A 46 2.18 -11.92 -30.48
C ASN A 46 2.94 -13.15 -29.94
N TYR A 47 4.24 -13.03 -29.64
CA TYR A 47 5.04 -14.16 -29.17
C TYR A 47 4.98 -14.37 -27.65
N SER A 48 4.75 -13.30 -26.87
CA SER A 48 4.64 -13.38 -25.40
C SER A 48 3.39 -14.13 -24.91
N SER A 49 2.27 -14.02 -25.63
CA SER A 49 0.98 -14.58 -25.22
C SER A 49 0.84 -16.06 -25.57
N ALA A 50 1.48 -16.50 -26.67
CA ALA A 50 1.57 -17.91 -27.03
C ALA A 50 2.35 -18.71 -25.97
N ILE A 51 3.45 -18.16 -25.46
CA ILE A 51 4.35 -18.85 -24.50
C ILE A 51 3.70 -19.01 -23.12
N LYS A 52 2.95 -18.01 -22.63
CA LYS A 52 2.21 -18.14 -21.36
C LYS A 52 1.04 -19.12 -21.44
N ARG A 53 0.37 -19.22 -22.60
CA ARG A 53 -0.67 -20.24 -22.85
C ARG A 53 -0.09 -21.65 -22.92
N THR A 54 1.14 -21.82 -23.38
CA THR A 54 1.81 -23.14 -23.33
C THR A 54 2.23 -23.48 -21.89
N LEU A 55 2.73 -22.50 -21.12
CA LEU A 55 3.13 -22.67 -19.71
C LEU A 55 1.95 -22.95 -18.75
N SER A 56 0.73 -22.44 -19.00
CA SER A 56 -0.43 -22.83 -18.17
C SER A 56 -0.99 -24.21 -18.51
N MET A 57 -0.63 -24.79 -19.67
CA MET A 57 -1.08 -26.12 -20.10
C MET A 57 -0.07 -27.24 -19.84
N THR A 58 1.22 -26.94 -19.65
CA THR A 58 2.23 -27.92 -19.25
C THR A 58 2.74 -27.60 -17.84
N GLY A 59 2.28 -28.36 -16.84
CA GLY A 59 2.58 -28.18 -15.41
C GLY A 59 4.04 -28.39 -14.97
N ASN A 60 5.03 -27.88 -15.71
CA ASN A 60 6.41 -27.76 -15.25
C ASN A 60 6.63 -26.35 -14.71
N SER A 61 6.51 -26.18 -13.39
CA SER A 61 7.05 -25.01 -12.70
C SER A 61 8.56 -24.96 -12.93
N GLU A 62 9.08 -23.90 -13.54
CA GLU A 62 10.51 -23.78 -13.79
C GLU A 62 11.30 -23.77 -12.47
N GLU A 63 12.26 -24.69 -12.37
CA GLU A 63 13.14 -24.84 -11.22
C GLU A 63 14.13 -23.68 -11.13
N ILE A 64 14.17 -22.99 -9.98
CA ILE A 64 15.05 -21.85 -9.76
C ILE A 64 16.08 -22.12 -8.67
N THR A 65 17.35 -21.99 -9.01
CA THR A 65 18.45 -21.90 -8.05
C THR A 65 18.81 -20.44 -7.79
N LEU A 66 18.82 -20.05 -6.52
CA LEU A 66 19.25 -18.73 -6.06
C LEU A 66 20.67 -18.82 -5.50
N THR A 67 21.57 -17.98 -6.00
CA THR A 67 22.96 -17.87 -5.50
C THR A 67 23.32 -16.43 -5.18
N TRP A 68 24.11 -16.22 -4.14
CA TRP A 68 24.69 -14.92 -3.81
C TRP A 68 26.14 -15.06 -3.40
N HIS A 69 26.97 -14.16 -3.92
CA HIS A 69 28.42 -14.23 -3.79
C HIS A 69 29.00 -12.89 -3.31
N ASN A 70 29.86 -12.98 -2.29
CA ASN A 70 30.58 -11.87 -1.65
C ASN A 70 29.66 -10.68 -1.32
N VAL A 71 28.49 -10.96 -0.75
CA VAL A 71 27.53 -9.92 -0.41
C VAL A 71 28.01 -9.13 0.81
N ASN A 72 28.30 -7.86 0.57
CA ASN A 72 28.74 -6.88 1.55
C ASN A 72 27.73 -5.73 1.65
N VAL A 73 27.38 -5.31 2.87
CA VAL A 73 26.39 -4.23 3.09
C VAL A 73 26.90 -3.20 4.06
N TYR A 74 26.85 -1.92 3.66
CA TYR A 74 27.29 -0.79 4.45
C TYR A 74 26.17 0.21 4.69
N ILE A 75 26.07 0.74 5.92
CA ILE A 75 25.26 1.91 6.24
C ILE A 75 26.18 3.13 6.23
N PRO A 76 25.96 4.10 5.33
CA PRO A 76 26.70 5.34 5.37
C PRO A 76 26.33 6.14 6.63
N PRO A 77 27.27 6.91 7.20
CA PRO A 77 27.01 7.75 8.36
C PRO A 77 25.92 8.78 8.05
N LYS A 78 25.01 9.00 9.02
CA LYS A 78 23.92 9.98 8.86
C LYS A 78 24.49 11.40 8.69
N SER A 79 24.11 12.07 7.61
CA SER A 79 24.38 13.51 7.44
C SER A 79 23.59 14.31 8.48
N ARG A 80 24.19 15.36 9.03
CA ARG A 80 23.46 16.28 9.91
C ARG A 80 22.50 17.13 9.07
N PRO A 81 21.26 17.43 9.53
CA PRO A 81 20.32 18.26 8.78
C PRO A 81 20.84 19.66 8.44
N CYS A 82 21.73 20.20 9.30
CA CYS A 82 22.28 21.55 9.24
C CYS A 82 23.66 21.64 8.56
N CYS A 83 24.30 20.52 8.20
CA CYS A 83 25.60 20.52 7.53
C CYS A 83 25.58 19.52 6.37
N ARG A 84 26.04 19.93 5.17
CA ARG A 84 26.21 19.04 4.03
C ARG A 84 27.39 18.10 4.27
N GLY A 85 27.20 17.05 5.05
CA GLY A 85 28.20 16.00 5.26
C GLY A 85 28.05 15.23 6.57
N PRO A 86 28.56 13.99 6.63
CA PRO A 86 28.68 13.25 7.87
C PRO A 86 29.73 13.90 8.81
N PRO A 87 29.69 13.60 10.12
CA PRO A 87 30.70 14.08 11.06
C PRO A 87 32.12 13.67 10.61
N PRO A 88 33.14 14.53 10.79
CA PRO A 88 34.53 14.14 10.53
C PRO A 88 34.90 12.93 11.42
N GLY A 89 35.38 11.85 10.79
CA GLY A 89 35.71 10.57 11.45
C GLY A 89 34.57 9.55 11.53
N ALA A 90 33.37 9.84 11.01
CA ALA A 90 32.27 8.88 10.97
C ALA A 90 32.52 7.82 9.88
N THR A 91 32.72 6.56 10.29
CA THR A 91 32.91 5.43 9.39
C THR A 91 31.58 4.76 9.04
N ALA A 92 31.49 4.17 7.84
CA ALA A 92 30.33 3.40 7.44
C ALA A 92 30.23 2.12 8.29
N LYS A 93 29.03 1.78 8.76
CA LYS A 93 28.81 0.56 9.53
C LYS A 93 28.64 -0.62 8.57
N HIS A 94 29.56 -1.58 8.62
CA HIS A 94 29.51 -2.82 7.84
C HIS A 94 28.57 -3.83 8.52
N ILE A 95 27.41 -4.11 7.89
CA ILE A 95 26.37 -4.99 8.43
C ILE A 95 26.60 -6.45 8.01
N LEU A 96 26.81 -6.71 6.72
CA LEU A 96 27.03 -8.04 6.16
C LEU A 96 28.42 -8.10 5.56
N ARG A 97 29.18 -9.16 5.85
CA ARG A 97 30.59 -9.32 5.46
C ARG A 97 30.76 -10.61 4.68
N ASP A 98 31.07 -10.49 3.40
CA ASP A 98 31.39 -11.61 2.49
C ASP A 98 30.40 -12.78 2.59
N VAL A 99 29.11 -12.46 2.63
CA VAL A 99 28.07 -13.47 2.79
C VAL A 99 27.88 -14.23 1.49
N ASN A 100 28.02 -15.56 1.56
CA ASN A 100 27.93 -16.49 0.44
C ASN A 100 26.81 -17.52 0.71
N GLY A 101 26.09 -17.95 -0.33
CA GLY A 101 25.12 -19.04 -0.21
C GLY A 101 24.39 -19.41 -1.50
N CYS A 102 23.78 -20.59 -1.48
CA CYS A 102 23.09 -21.21 -2.62
C CYS A 102 21.85 -21.97 -2.14
N VAL A 103 20.72 -21.79 -2.80
CA VAL A 103 19.47 -22.52 -2.55
C VAL A 103 19.00 -23.14 -3.85
N LYS A 104 18.85 -24.47 -3.84
CA LYS A 104 18.43 -25.25 -5.00
C LYS A 104 16.91 -25.34 -5.08
N PRO A 105 16.34 -25.61 -6.28
CA PRO A 105 14.93 -25.93 -6.42
C PRO A 105 14.52 -27.08 -5.51
N GLY A 106 13.29 -27.01 -5.03
CA GLY A 106 12.73 -28.03 -4.15
C GLY A 106 13.18 -27.98 -2.70
N SER A 107 14.03 -27.03 -2.30
CA SER A 107 14.55 -26.92 -0.94
C SER A 107 13.90 -25.81 -0.11
N LEU A 108 13.73 -26.10 1.18
CA LEU A 108 13.32 -25.14 2.20
C LEU A 108 14.54 -24.76 3.06
N LEU A 109 15.04 -23.53 2.88
CA LEU A 109 16.16 -22.95 3.64
C LEU A 109 15.66 -22.14 4.84
N ALA A 110 16.14 -22.46 6.04
CA ALA A 110 16.00 -21.60 7.22
C ALA A 110 17.22 -20.69 7.40
N VAL A 111 16.97 -19.39 7.53
CA VAL A 111 17.96 -18.38 7.94
C VAL A 111 17.76 -18.08 9.42
N ILE A 112 18.73 -18.50 10.24
CA ILE A 112 18.68 -18.39 11.70
C ILE A 112 19.89 -17.59 12.18
N GLY A 113 19.71 -16.82 13.25
CA GLY A 113 20.77 -16.02 13.85
C GLY A 113 20.22 -15.14 14.96
N ALA A 114 21.11 -14.67 15.84
CA ALA A 114 20.75 -13.77 16.93
C ALA A 114 20.10 -12.45 16.41
N SER A 115 19.44 -11.71 17.31
CA SER A 115 18.96 -10.38 16.98
C SER A 115 20.13 -9.48 16.57
N GLY A 116 19.98 -8.73 15.48
CA GLY A 116 21.06 -7.90 14.92
C GLY A 116 22.08 -8.62 14.04
N ALA A 117 22.00 -9.95 13.85
CA ALA A 117 22.95 -10.71 13.03
C ALA A 117 22.92 -10.41 11.52
N GLY A 118 21.95 -9.62 11.04
CA GLY A 118 21.84 -9.22 9.62
C GLY A 118 20.83 -10.00 8.78
N LYS A 119 19.99 -10.86 9.38
CA LYS A 119 18.95 -11.66 8.69
C LYS A 119 18.06 -10.83 7.75
N SER A 120 17.35 -9.84 8.29
CA SER A 120 16.45 -8.99 7.50
C SER A 120 17.21 -8.13 6.48
N THR A 121 18.45 -7.74 6.78
CA THR A 121 19.32 -7.05 5.81
C THR A 121 19.64 -7.95 4.63
N LEU A 122 19.97 -9.22 4.87
CA LEU A 122 20.21 -10.19 3.81
C LEU A 122 18.95 -10.39 2.95
N MET A 123 17.78 -10.54 3.59
CA MET A 123 16.49 -10.63 2.87
C MET A 123 16.24 -9.43 1.95
N ASN A 124 16.48 -8.21 2.45
CA ASN A 124 16.33 -6.97 1.66
C ASN A 124 17.30 -6.92 0.47
N VAL A 125 18.54 -7.39 0.64
CA VAL A 125 19.52 -7.47 -0.45
C VAL A 125 19.07 -8.47 -1.51
N LEU A 126 18.73 -9.69 -1.09
CA LEU A 126 18.33 -10.78 -1.99
C LEU A 126 17.06 -10.45 -2.77
N THR A 127 16.09 -9.78 -2.13
CA THR A 127 14.82 -9.40 -2.78
C THR A 127 14.91 -8.10 -3.59
N TYR A 128 16.03 -7.39 -3.55
CA TYR A 128 16.19 -6.04 -4.11
C TYR A 128 15.18 -5.03 -3.53
N ARG A 129 14.74 -5.21 -2.27
CA ARG A 129 13.74 -4.36 -1.60
C ARG A 129 14.36 -3.52 -0.48
N ASN A 130 13.71 -2.41 -0.14
CA ASN A 130 14.02 -1.56 1.02
C ASN A 130 15.51 -1.17 1.16
N ARG A 131 16.20 -0.93 0.04
CA ARG A 131 17.64 -0.64 0.04
C ARG A 131 17.98 0.74 0.61
N GLY A 132 17.03 1.70 0.66
CA GLY A 132 17.21 2.97 1.36
C GLY A 132 18.56 3.64 1.04
N ASN A 133 19.37 3.88 2.08
CA ASN A 133 20.73 4.41 1.93
C ASN A 133 21.82 3.31 2.01
N LEU A 134 21.46 2.03 1.93
CA LEU A 134 22.42 0.93 2.02
C LEU A 134 23.28 0.87 0.77
N VAL A 135 24.60 0.79 0.95
CA VAL A 135 25.54 0.47 -0.13
C VAL A 135 25.73 -1.04 -0.12
N VAL A 136 25.41 -1.68 -1.24
CA VAL A 136 25.51 -3.13 -1.41
C VAL A 136 26.60 -3.42 -2.43
N ASP A 137 27.56 -4.27 -2.05
CA ASP A 137 28.57 -4.84 -2.92
C ASP A 137 28.40 -6.37 -2.96
N GLY A 138 28.82 -7.01 -4.05
CA GLY A 138 28.58 -8.43 -4.33
C GLY A 138 27.50 -8.70 -5.39
N THR A 139 27.30 -9.98 -5.71
CA THR A 139 26.43 -10.41 -6.82
C THR A 139 25.35 -11.36 -6.34
N VAL A 140 24.13 -11.17 -6.85
CA VAL A 140 22.99 -12.08 -6.65
C VAL A 140 22.59 -12.59 -8.02
N LYS A 141 22.58 -13.90 -8.18
CA LYS A 141 22.29 -14.61 -9.42
C LYS A 141 21.13 -15.57 -9.24
N VAL A 142 20.35 -15.73 -10.29
CA VAL A 142 19.25 -16.70 -10.39
C VAL A 142 19.57 -17.55 -11.62
N ASN A 143 19.69 -18.87 -11.46
CA ASN A 143 20.12 -19.79 -12.52
C ASN A 143 21.36 -19.24 -13.26
N GLY A 144 22.41 -18.87 -12.52
CA GLY A 144 23.67 -18.34 -13.07
C GLY A 144 23.65 -16.87 -13.55
N LYS A 145 22.49 -16.25 -13.72
CA LYS A 145 22.35 -14.90 -14.32
C LYS A 145 22.08 -13.80 -13.30
N VAL A 146 22.72 -12.64 -13.47
CA VAL A 146 22.48 -11.46 -12.63
C VAL A 146 21.17 -10.79 -13.07
N ILE A 147 20.13 -10.86 -12.24
CA ILE A 147 18.81 -10.28 -12.57
C ILE A 147 18.67 -8.83 -12.07
N GLY A 148 19.36 -8.45 -10.99
CA GLY A 148 19.19 -7.13 -10.36
C GLY A 148 17.73 -6.88 -9.92
N PRO A 149 17.12 -5.73 -10.25
CA PRO A 149 15.75 -5.39 -9.83
C PRO A 149 14.67 -6.33 -10.39
N GLY A 150 14.95 -7.03 -11.50
CA GLY A 150 14.02 -7.98 -12.11
C GLY A 150 13.72 -9.21 -11.23
N ILE A 151 14.42 -9.39 -10.09
CA ILE A 151 14.18 -10.51 -9.17
C ILE A 151 12.75 -10.46 -8.62
N THR A 152 12.17 -9.27 -8.56
CA THR A 152 10.77 -9.04 -8.17
C THR A 152 9.75 -9.63 -9.15
N ASN A 153 10.15 -9.92 -10.39
CA ASN A 153 9.28 -10.54 -11.40
C ASN A 153 9.23 -12.07 -11.28
N VAL A 154 10.26 -12.68 -10.69
CA VAL A 154 10.40 -14.15 -10.53
C VAL A 154 10.25 -14.63 -9.10
N SER A 155 10.14 -13.69 -8.14
CA SER A 155 10.06 -14.00 -6.72
C SER A 155 8.98 -13.23 -5.99
N VAL A 156 8.60 -13.78 -4.86
CA VAL A 156 7.60 -13.19 -3.97
C VAL A 156 8.16 -13.07 -2.55
N TYR A 157 7.81 -11.97 -1.87
CA TYR A 157 8.24 -11.68 -0.50
C TYR A 157 7.04 -11.56 0.44
N VAL A 158 6.92 -12.51 1.36
CA VAL A 158 5.94 -12.53 2.43
C VAL A 158 6.51 -11.77 3.62
N GLN A 159 5.86 -10.67 3.99
CA GLN A 159 6.28 -9.80 5.09
C GLN A 159 5.93 -10.39 6.45
N GLN A 160 6.64 -9.93 7.49
CA GLN A 160 6.36 -10.32 8.87
C GLN A 160 4.98 -9.84 9.37
N GLU A 161 4.59 -8.61 9.02
CA GLU A 161 3.31 -8.03 9.44
C GLU A 161 2.19 -8.33 8.44
N ASP A 162 1.11 -8.93 8.93
CA ASP A 162 -0.07 -9.28 8.16
C ASP A 162 -1.06 -8.11 8.09
N LEU A 163 -0.91 -7.26 7.07
CA LEU A 163 -1.75 -6.07 6.89
C LEU A 163 -3.00 -6.37 6.04
N PHE A 164 -4.13 -6.68 6.66
CA PHE A 164 -5.36 -6.99 5.93
C PHE A 164 -6.48 -5.96 6.13
N ILE A 165 -7.37 -5.88 5.13
CA ILE A 165 -8.64 -5.16 5.27
C ILE A 165 -9.64 -6.12 5.92
N GLY A 166 -9.84 -5.95 7.23
CA GLY A 166 -10.54 -6.92 8.07
C GLY A 166 -12.02 -7.18 7.74
N VAL A 167 -12.67 -6.33 6.95
CA VAL A 167 -14.08 -6.50 6.56
C VAL A 167 -14.29 -7.40 5.34
N LEU A 168 -13.24 -7.71 4.59
CA LEU A 168 -13.30 -8.67 3.49
C LEU A 168 -13.31 -10.10 4.04
N THR A 169 -13.93 -11.01 3.29
CA THR A 169 -13.72 -12.44 3.51
C THR A 169 -12.37 -12.89 2.96
N VAL A 170 -11.91 -14.08 3.38
CA VAL A 170 -10.69 -14.71 2.84
C VAL A 170 -10.77 -14.83 1.32
N ARG A 171 -11.90 -15.32 0.78
CA ARG A 171 -12.17 -15.45 -0.65
C ARG A 171 -12.15 -14.11 -1.37
N GLU A 172 -12.85 -13.11 -0.85
CA GLU A 172 -12.89 -11.77 -1.46
C GLU A 172 -11.51 -11.10 -1.50
N HIS A 173 -10.69 -11.32 -0.46
CA HIS A 173 -9.31 -10.85 -0.45
C HIS A 173 -8.49 -11.48 -1.58
N LEU A 174 -8.57 -12.80 -1.74
CA LEU A 174 -7.87 -13.51 -2.80
C LEU A 174 -8.39 -13.14 -4.20
N GLN A 175 -9.70 -12.97 -4.36
CA GLN A 175 -10.29 -12.47 -5.62
C GLN A 175 -9.79 -11.06 -5.97
N PHE A 176 -9.64 -10.18 -4.98
CA PHE A 176 -9.07 -8.85 -5.17
C PHE A 176 -7.60 -8.91 -5.59
N GLN A 177 -6.80 -9.76 -4.92
CA GLN A 177 -5.40 -9.99 -5.26
C GLN A 177 -5.25 -10.55 -6.68
N ALA A 178 -6.03 -11.58 -7.04
CA ALA A 178 -6.00 -12.23 -8.35
C ALA A 178 -6.32 -11.26 -9.51
N GLN A 179 -7.27 -10.34 -9.31
CA GLN A 179 -7.62 -9.33 -10.32
C GLN A 179 -6.48 -8.37 -10.65
N LEU A 180 -5.56 -8.12 -9.71
CA LEU A 180 -4.49 -7.12 -9.84
C LEU A 180 -3.12 -7.73 -10.11
N ARG A 181 -2.89 -8.96 -9.64
CA ARG A 181 -1.57 -9.62 -9.66
C ARG A 181 -1.42 -10.70 -10.73
N MET A 182 -2.52 -11.30 -11.20
CA MET A 182 -2.47 -12.22 -12.33
C MET A 182 -2.39 -11.44 -13.64
N ASP A 183 -1.85 -12.07 -14.68
CA ASP A 183 -1.70 -11.43 -15.98
C ASP A 183 -3.07 -10.98 -16.52
N ARG A 184 -3.11 -9.82 -17.18
CA ARG A 184 -4.33 -9.25 -17.80
C ARG A 184 -4.94 -10.15 -18.87
N GLU A 185 -4.15 -11.03 -19.48
CA GLU A 185 -4.60 -11.98 -20.50
C GLU A 185 -5.39 -13.16 -19.94
N VAL A 186 -5.24 -13.46 -18.63
CA VAL A 186 -5.99 -14.54 -17.98
C VAL A 186 -7.46 -14.11 -17.83
N PRO A 187 -8.43 -14.90 -18.36
CA PRO A 187 -9.86 -14.66 -18.21
C PRO A 187 -10.31 -14.61 -16.74
N PHE A 188 -11.47 -14.00 -16.48
CA PHE A 188 -11.97 -13.87 -15.11
C PHE A 188 -12.26 -15.25 -14.46
N GLU A 189 -12.84 -16.19 -15.20
CA GLU A 189 -13.18 -17.53 -14.69
C GLU A 189 -11.92 -18.30 -14.24
N GLU A 190 -10.89 -18.37 -15.09
CA GLU A 190 -9.62 -19.02 -14.75
C GLU A 190 -8.92 -18.38 -13.53
N ARG A 191 -9.09 -17.06 -13.31
CA ARG A 191 -8.62 -16.42 -12.08
C ARG A 191 -9.38 -16.88 -10.84
N MET A 192 -10.69 -17.10 -10.96
CA MET A 192 -11.52 -17.58 -9.85
C MET A 192 -11.19 -19.04 -9.55
N ASP A 193 -11.00 -19.87 -10.57
CA ASP A 193 -10.57 -21.26 -10.40
C ASP A 193 -9.23 -21.33 -9.67
N ARG A 194 -8.27 -20.48 -10.05
CA ARG A 194 -6.98 -20.37 -9.34
C ARG A 194 -7.14 -19.91 -7.89
N VAL A 195 -8.12 -19.06 -7.58
CA VAL A 195 -8.41 -18.66 -6.19
C VAL A 195 -8.92 -19.85 -5.38
N GLU A 196 -9.80 -20.67 -5.94
CA GLU A 196 -10.30 -21.89 -5.26
C GLU A 196 -9.17 -22.90 -5.03
N GLU A 197 -8.33 -23.13 -6.03
CA GLU A 197 -7.17 -24.02 -5.92
C GLU A 197 -6.25 -23.56 -4.78
N VAL A 198 -5.91 -22.27 -4.71
CA VAL A 198 -5.04 -21.72 -3.67
C VAL A 198 -5.69 -21.82 -2.27
N ILE A 199 -7.01 -21.65 -2.15
CA ILE A 199 -7.73 -21.83 -0.88
C ILE A 199 -7.60 -23.28 -0.39
N GLU A 200 -7.69 -24.25 -1.31
CA GLU A 200 -7.52 -25.66 -0.99
C GLU A 200 -6.06 -25.99 -0.65
N GLU A 201 -5.10 -25.56 -1.46
CA GLU A 201 -3.66 -25.79 -1.24
C GLU A 201 -3.16 -25.24 0.09
N THR A 202 -3.70 -24.10 0.52
CA THR A 202 -3.33 -23.45 1.78
C THR A 202 -4.21 -23.87 2.96
N GLY A 203 -5.14 -24.81 2.78
CA GLY A 203 -5.99 -25.31 3.85
C GLY A 203 -6.92 -24.26 4.46
N LEU A 204 -7.37 -23.29 3.66
CA LEU A 204 -8.27 -22.20 4.05
C LEU A 204 -9.75 -22.49 3.77
N SER A 205 -10.09 -23.66 3.22
CA SER A 205 -11.45 -23.99 2.77
C SER A 205 -12.52 -23.80 3.84
N LYS A 206 -12.21 -24.10 5.12
CA LYS A 206 -13.15 -23.94 6.24
C LYS A 206 -13.47 -22.48 6.58
N CYS A 207 -12.57 -21.54 6.28
CA CYS A 207 -12.71 -20.13 6.60
C CYS A 207 -12.76 -19.22 5.37
N ALA A 208 -12.91 -19.79 4.16
CA ALA A 208 -12.93 -19.08 2.89
C ALA A 208 -13.96 -17.92 2.86
N ASP A 209 -15.15 -18.15 3.41
CA ASP A 209 -16.23 -17.15 3.44
C ASP A 209 -16.33 -16.42 4.80
N THR A 210 -15.36 -16.63 5.69
CA THR A 210 -15.26 -15.93 6.97
C THR A 210 -14.54 -14.59 6.79
N ARG A 211 -15.00 -13.55 7.49
CA ARG A 211 -14.34 -12.24 7.51
C ARG A 211 -12.96 -12.35 8.17
N ILE A 212 -11.98 -11.65 7.61
CA ILE A 212 -10.60 -11.66 8.14
C ILE A 212 -10.57 -11.11 9.58
N GLY A 213 -11.40 -10.11 9.88
CA GLY A 213 -11.54 -9.52 11.20
C GLY A 213 -10.66 -8.29 11.42
N ILE A 214 -11.09 -7.45 12.36
CA ILE A 214 -10.36 -6.26 12.82
C ILE A 214 -10.06 -6.50 14.30
N PRO A 215 -8.79 -6.60 14.72
CA PRO A 215 -8.43 -6.85 16.11
C PRO A 215 -9.17 -5.91 17.07
N GLY A 216 -9.84 -6.49 18.07
CA GLY A 216 -10.61 -5.74 19.08
C GLY A 216 -11.96 -5.14 18.63
N ARG A 217 -12.31 -5.19 17.33
CA ARG A 217 -13.61 -4.68 16.81
C ARG A 217 -14.47 -5.77 16.18
N ILE A 218 -13.92 -6.56 15.27
CA ILE A 218 -14.64 -7.57 14.50
C ILE A 218 -13.90 -8.89 14.66
N LYS A 219 -14.55 -9.88 15.29
CA LYS A 219 -14.04 -11.25 15.34
C LYS A 219 -13.85 -11.77 13.91
N GLY A 220 -12.67 -12.32 13.63
CA GLY A 220 -12.37 -12.92 12.33
C GLY A 220 -11.64 -14.23 12.46
N ILE A 221 -10.79 -14.52 11.47
CA ILE A 221 -9.99 -15.75 11.39
C ILE A 221 -8.89 -15.79 12.48
N SER A 222 -8.41 -16.98 12.78
CA SER A 222 -7.30 -17.19 13.73
C SER A 222 -5.97 -16.65 13.19
N GLY A 223 -4.99 -16.43 14.08
CA GLY A 223 -3.67 -15.92 13.67
C GLY A 223 -2.94 -16.83 12.68
N GLY A 224 -3.05 -18.16 12.83
CA GLY A 224 -2.44 -19.08 11.86
C GLY A 224 -3.19 -19.14 10.53
N GLU A 225 -4.52 -18.99 10.51
CA GLU A 225 -5.28 -18.81 9.25
C GLU A 225 -4.91 -17.50 8.56
N MET A 226 -4.69 -16.43 9.33
CA MET A 226 -4.23 -15.14 8.80
C MET A 226 -2.85 -15.27 8.13
N LYS A 227 -1.92 -16.01 8.74
CA LYS A 227 -0.63 -16.34 8.12
C LYS A 227 -0.80 -17.16 6.84
N ARG A 228 -1.67 -18.17 6.83
CA ARG A 228 -2.00 -18.94 5.62
C ARG A 228 -2.58 -18.06 4.52
N LEU A 229 -3.42 -17.08 4.86
CA LEU A 229 -3.93 -16.10 3.90
C LEU A 229 -2.81 -15.21 3.30
N SER A 230 -1.80 -14.84 4.09
CA SER A 230 -0.62 -14.12 3.57
C SER A 230 0.12 -14.98 2.54
N PHE A 231 0.35 -16.26 2.82
CA PHE A 231 0.96 -17.20 1.85
C PHE A 231 0.07 -17.41 0.62
N ALA A 232 -1.24 -17.57 0.81
CA ALA A 232 -2.22 -17.73 -0.27
C ALA A 232 -2.21 -16.54 -1.23
N SER A 233 -2.20 -15.31 -0.70
CA SER A 233 -2.17 -14.08 -1.49
C SER A 233 -0.94 -13.99 -2.40
N GLU A 234 0.16 -14.53 -1.91
CA GLU A 234 1.45 -14.62 -2.60
C GLU A 234 1.52 -15.81 -3.59
N ALA A 235 0.83 -16.92 -3.31
CA ALA A 235 0.79 -18.12 -4.13
C ALA A 235 -0.08 -18.00 -5.41
N LEU A 236 -0.97 -16.99 -5.48
CA LEU A 236 -1.85 -16.75 -6.63
C LEU A 236 -1.09 -16.59 -7.96
N THR A 237 0.13 -16.04 -7.92
CA THR A 237 0.96 -15.85 -9.12
C THR A 237 1.89 -17.02 -9.42
N ASP A 238 1.74 -18.13 -8.70
CA ASP A 238 2.59 -19.33 -8.72
C ASP A 238 4.10 -19.03 -8.81
N PRO A 239 4.67 -18.28 -7.84
CA PRO A 239 6.06 -17.88 -7.92
C PRO A 239 7.00 -19.10 -7.72
N PRO A 240 8.03 -19.27 -8.56
CA PRO A 240 9.04 -20.32 -8.38
C PRO A 240 10.00 -20.05 -7.21
N LEU A 241 10.19 -18.78 -6.83
CA LEU A 241 11.04 -18.36 -5.70
C LEU A 241 10.23 -17.59 -4.65
N MET A 242 10.32 -18.00 -3.38
CA MET A 242 9.61 -17.38 -2.27
C MET A 242 10.54 -17.01 -1.12
N PHE A 243 10.36 -15.80 -0.60
CA PHE A 243 11.06 -15.26 0.54
C PHE A 243 10.04 -15.01 1.67
N CYS A 244 10.22 -15.64 2.83
CA CYS A 244 9.29 -15.52 3.95
C CYS A 244 9.99 -14.92 5.17
N ASP A 245 9.57 -13.74 5.62
CA ASP A 245 10.17 -13.09 6.79
C ASP A 245 9.42 -13.46 8.08
N GLU A 246 10.08 -14.20 8.97
CA GLU A 246 9.57 -14.69 10.25
C GLU A 246 8.13 -15.28 10.19
N PRO A 247 7.90 -16.31 9.34
CA PRO A 247 6.56 -16.84 9.07
C PRO A 247 5.88 -17.48 10.29
N THR A 248 6.65 -17.84 11.32
CA THR A 248 6.18 -18.48 12.57
C THR A 248 6.04 -17.49 13.74
N SER A 249 6.31 -16.20 13.53
CA SER A 249 6.26 -15.20 14.60
C SER A 249 4.84 -14.98 15.10
N GLY A 250 4.66 -14.95 16.43
CA GLY A 250 3.36 -14.75 17.07
C GLY A 250 2.41 -15.96 17.03
N LEU A 251 2.88 -17.13 16.60
CA LEU A 251 2.11 -18.38 16.60
C LEU A 251 2.54 -19.30 17.75
N ASP A 252 1.64 -20.17 18.19
CA ASP A 252 1.99 -21.30 19.05
C ASP A 252 2.77 -22.37 18.25
N SER A 253 3.36 -23.34 18.96
CA SER A 253 4.20 -24.38 18.35
C SER A 253 3.46 -25.24 17.32
N PHE A 254 2.19 -25.54 17.56
CA PHE A 254 1.39 -26.39 16.68
C PHE A 254 1.03 -25.66 15.37
N MET A 255 0.59 -24.40 15.48
CA MET A 255 0.28 -23.57 14.32
C MET A 255 1.55 -23.25 13.52
N ALA A 256 2.68 -22.99 14.18
CA ALA A 256 3.97 -22.82 13.53
C ALA A 256 4.40 -24.07 12.73
N GLU A 257 4.20 -25.26 13.30
CA GLU A 257 4.46 -26.52 12.60
C GLU A 257 3.60 -26.66 11.34
N SER A 258 2.30 -26.38 11.45
CA SER A 258 1.36 -26.40 10.31
C SER A 258 1.78 -25.45 9.18
N ILE A 259 2.26 -24.24 9.51
CA ILE A 259 2.77 -23.28 8.53
C ILE A 259 4.01 -23.83 7.81
N VAL A 260 4.99 -24.32 8.57
CA VAL A 260 6.24 -24.84 7.98
C VAL A 260 6.00 -26.11 7.17
N HIS A 261 5.05 -26.97 7.57
CA HIS A 261 4.59 -28.09 6.76
C HIS A 261 4.00 -27.65 5.42
N THR A 262 3.21 -26.55 5.41
CA THR A 262 2.67 -25.98 4.17
C THR A 262 3.79 -25.48 3.25
N LEU A 263 4.75 -24.74 3.80
CA LEU A 263 5.95 -24.31 3.04
C LEU A 263 6.74 -25.51 2.53
N LYS A 264 6.89 -26.57 3.32
CA LYS A 264 7.58 -27.79 2.91
C LYS A 264 6.89 -28.48 1.73
N THR A 265 5.56 -28.56 1.76
CA THR A 265 4.77 -29.10 0.65
C THR A 265 4.93 -28.26 -0.61
N MET A 266 4.94 -26.92 -0.48
CA MET A 266 5.20 -26.02 -1.60
C MET A 266 6.61 -26.21 -2.17
N ALA A 267 7.63 -26.37 -1.31
CA ALA A 267 8.99 -26.66 -1.74
C ALA A 267 9.05 -27.99 -2.51
N ARG A 268 8.43 -29.06 -1.99
CA ARG A 268 8.37 -30.37 -2.68
C ARG A 268 7.72 -30.33 -4.07
N LYS A 269 6.89 -29.32 -4.36
CA LYS A 269 6.33 -29.07 -5.70
C LYS A 269 7.31 -28.35 -6.65
N GLY A 270 8.60 -28.24 -6.29
CA GLY A 270 9.65 -27.63 -7.11
C GLY A 270 9.97 -26.17 -6.76
N LYS A 271 9.28 -25.58 -5.77
CA LYS A 271 9.50 -24.18 -5.37
C LYS A 271 10.76 -24.04 -4.51
N THR A 272 11.43 -22.91 -4.67
CA THR A 272 12.60 -22.53 -3.88
C THR A 272 12.15 -21.58 -2.78
N ILE A 273 12.30 -21.97 -1.52
CA ILE A 273 11.76 -21.18 -0.40
C ILE A 273 12.86 -20.86 0.60
N LEU A 274 13.04 -19.57 0.87
CA LEU A 274 13.96 -19.06 1.87
C LEU A 274 13.16 -18.34 2.96
N CYS A 275 13.29 -18.79 4.20
CA CYS A 275 12.59 -18.18 5.33
C CYS A 275 13.52 -17.78 6.48
N THR A 276 13.33 -16.61 7.07
CA THR A 276 13.99 -16.23 8.32
C THR A 276 13.19 -16.76 9.50
N ILE A 277 13.84 -17.34 10.51
CA ILE A 277 13.13 -17.85 11.70
C ILE A 277 13.87 -17.47 12.97
N HIS A 278 13.10 -16.98 13.94
CA HIS A 278 13.56 -16.68 15.28
C HIS A 278 13.15 -17.83 16.23
N GLN A 279 14.13 -18.60 16.72
CA GLN A 279 13.94 -19.66 17.72
C GLN A 279 12.82 -20.68 17.41
N PRO A 280 12.99 -21.55 16.37
CA PRO A 280 12.02 -22.61 16.10
C PRO A 280 12.02 -23.69 17.20
N SER A 281 10.88 -24.36 17.38
CA SER A 281 10.82 -25.61 18.15
C SER A 281 11.65 -26.71 17.46
N SER A 282 12.07 -27.73 18.21
CA SER A 282 12.86 -28.84 17.65
C SER A 282 12.14 -29.56 16.50
N GLN A 283 10.81 -29.67 16.56
CA GLN A 283 9.98 -30.24 15.49
C GLN A 283 10.03 -29.38 14.23
N VAL A 284 9.88 -28.07 14.39
CA VAL A 284 9.95 -27.11 13.28
C VAL A 284 11.35 -27.11 12.66
N PHE A 285 12.39 -27.12 13.49
CA PHE A 285 13.78 -27.15 13.05
C PHE A 285 14.08 -28.39 12.17
N ALA A 286 13.51 -29.54 12.50
CA ALA A 286 13.73 -30.78 11.76
C ALA A 286 13.10 -30.79 10.34
N MET A 287 12.20 -29.85 10.02
CA MET A 287 11.54 -29.80 8.72
C MET A 287 12.38 -29.10 7.63
N PHE A 288 13.41 -28.34 8.00
CA PHE A 288 14.27 -27.61 7.05
C PHE A 288 15.26 -28.53 6.33
N ASP A 289 15.37 -28.37 5.02
CA ASP A 289 16.37 -29.09 4.21
C ASP A 289 17.77 -28.52 4.43
N GLN A 290 17.84 -27.19 4.44
CA GLN A 290 19.07 -26.44 4.56
C GLN A 290 18.97 -25.42 5.69
N LEU A 291 20.12 -25.09 6.25
CA LEU A 291 20.28 -24.14 7.34
C LEU A 291 21.37 -23.12 6.98
N LEU A 292 21.05 -21.84 7.08
CA LEU A 292 21.98 -20.72 7.06
C LEU A 292 22.03 -20.08 8.45
N LEU A 293 23.17 -20.19 9.12
CA LEU A 293 23.44 -19.51 10.38
C LEU A 293 24.20 -18.21 10.15
N LEU A 294 23.64 -17.09 10.59
CA LEU A 294 24.28 -15.78 10.54
C LEU A 294 24.66 -15.30 11.94
N ALA A 295 25.88 -14.78 12.07
CA ALA A 295 26.40 -14.20 13.30
C ALA A 295 27.25 -12.97 12.98
N GLU A 296 26.96 -11.82 13.62
CA GLU A 296 27.70 -10.56 13.41
C GLU A 296 27.90 -10.18 11.92
N GLY A 297 26.95 -10.53 11.06
CA GLY A 297 27.02 -10.25 9.62
C GLY A 297 27.84 -11.23 8.78
N ARG A 298 28.43 -12.27 9.38
CA ARG A 298 29.17 -13.34 8.71
C ARG A 298 28.35 -14.63 8.68
N VAL A 299 28.70 -15.54 7.77
CA VAL A 299 28.16 -16.90 7.73
C VAL A 299 28.88 -17.75 8.77
N ALA A 300 28.13 -18.32 9.71
CA ALA A 300 28.65 -19.27 10.69
C ALA A 300 28.50 -20.72 10.21
N TYR A 301 27.48 -21.00 9.40
CA TYR A 301 27.27 -22.29 8.74
C TYR A 301 26.26 -22.13 7.60
N MET A 302 26.48 -22.81 6.48
CA MET A 302 25.50 -22.99 5.42
C MET A 302 25.62 -24.41 4.85
N GLY A 303 24.51 -25.14 4.83
CA GLY A 303 24.48 -26.52 4.34
C GLY A 303 23.25 -27.29 4.79
N PRO A 304 23.22 -28.62 4.64
CA PRO A 304 22.14 -29.47 5.12
C PRO A 304 21.95 -29.34 6.63
N THR A 305 20.71 -29.36 7.12
CA THR A 305 20.39 -29.22 8.55
C THR A 305 21.09 -30.30 9.41
N ALA A 306 21.13 -31.55 8.92
CA ALA A 306 21.83 -32.64 9.61
C ALA A 306 23.35 -32.46 9.66
N GLY A 307 23.94 -31.72 8.71
CA GLY A 307 25.38 -31.44 8.67
C GLY A 307 25.83 -30.45 9.75
N ALA A 308 24.93 -29.59 10.23
CA ALA A 308 25.24 -28.60 11.26
C ALA A 308 25.71 -29.26 12.55
N PHE A 309 25.08 -30.37 12.96
CA PHE A 309 25.48 -31.11 14.16
C PHE A 309 26.93 -31.60 14.08
N LYS A 310 27.34 -32.14 12.93
CA LYS A 310 28.71 -32.63 12.72
C LYS A 310 29.73 -31.50 12.75
N PHE A 311 29.43 -30.39 12.07
CA PHE A 311 30.30 -29.22 12.03
C PHE A 311 30.54 -28.62 13.42
N PHE A 312 29.48 -28.41 14.21
CA PHE A 312 29.63 -27.88 15.56
C PHE A 312 30.31 -28.87 16.51
N GLN A 313 30.16 -30.18 16.30
CA GLN A 313 30.86 -31.21 17.07
C GLN A 313 32.38 -31.19 16.81
N GLU A 314 32.79 -31.00 15.55
CA GLU A 314 34.21 -30.88 15.16
C GLU A 314 34.90 -29.65 15.78
N LEU A 315 34.15 -28.56 16.00
CA LEU A 315 34.62 -27.35 16.67
C LEU A 315 34.48 -27.39 18.21
N ASN A 316 34.20 -28.56 18.81
CA ASN A 316 33.97 -28.75 20.25
C ASN A 316 32.76 -27.99 20.83
N PHE A 317 31.79 -27.62 20.00
CA PHE A 317 30.52 -26.97 20.40
C PHE A 317 29.32 -27.94 20.28
N THR A 318 29.46 -29.16 20.81
CA THR A 318 28.44 -30.21 20.72
C THR A 318 27.13 -29.81 21.40
N CYS A 319 26.00 -30.03 20.73
CA CYS A 319 24.67 -29.83 21.30
C CYS A 319 24.36 -30.93 22.33
N PRO A 320 23.93 -30.58 23.56
CA PRO A 320 23.45 -31.56 24.52
C PRO A 320 22.20 -32.32 24.00
N PRO A 321 22.00 -33.60 24.35
CA PRO A 321 20.92 -34.43 23.79
C PRO A 321 19.52 -33.95 24.14
N ASN A 322 19.33 -33.30 25.30
CA ASN A 322 18.03 -32.79 25.76
C ASN A 322 17.87 -31.28 25.54
N PHE A 323 18.64 -30.70 24.61
CA PHE A 323 18.61 -29.28 24.31
C PHE A 323 18.11 -29.04 22.89
N ASN A 324 17.33 -27.98 22.67
CA ASN A 324 16.86 -27.62 21.34
C ASN A 324 18.05 -27.21 20.46
N PRO A 325 18.32 -27.90 19.34
CA PRO A 325 19.46 -27.59 18.48
C PRO A 325 19.47 -26.15 18.00
N ALA A 326 18.32 -25.60 17.63
CA ALA A 326 18.22 -24.24 17.14
C ALA A 326 18.62 -23.22 18.22
N ASP A 327 18.16 -23.44 19.46
CA ASP A 327 18.54 -22.61 20.60
C ASP A 327 20.02 -22.76 20.94
N HIS A 328 20.58 -23.96 20.79
CA HIS A 328 22.02 -24.21 21.04
C HIS A 328 22.88 -23.40 20.08
N PHE A 329 22.56 -23.46 18.78
CA PHE A 329 23.29 -22.72 17.76
C PHE A 329 23.15 -21.20 17.97
N ILE A 330 21.93 -20.69 18.23
CA ILE A 330 21.71 -19.27 18.49
C ILE A 330 22.48 -18.82 19.74
N HIS A 331 22.41 -19.58 20.84
CA HIS A 331 23.07 -19.23 22.10
C HIS A 331 24.61 -19.26 21.97
N THR A 332 25.15 -20.18 21.18
CA THR A 332 26.59 -20.25 20.87
C THR A 332 27.03 -19.06 20.02
N LEU A 333 26.18 -18.58 19.11
CA LEU A 333 26.49 -17.45 18.23
C LEU A 333 26.12 -16.08 18.81
N ALA A 334 25.37 -16.03 19.91
CA ALA A 334 24.92 -14.78 20.54
C ALA A 334 26.04 -14.10 21.34
N ILE A 335 26.10 -12.76 21.23
CA ILE A 335 26.96 -11.92 22.06
C ILE A 335 26.24 -11.59 23.37
N LYS A 336 26.87 -11.91 24.51
CA LYS A 336 26.33 -11.62 25.84
C LYS A 336 26.86 -10.28 26.39
N PRO A 337 26.01 -9.44 26.99
CA PRO A 337 26.46 -8.24 27.70
C PRO A 337 27.43 -8.63 28.82
N GLY A 338 28.61 -8.01 28.86
CA GLY A 338 29.66 -8.26 29.87
C GLY A 338 30.79 -9.20 29.44
N GLN A 339 30.65 -9.93 28.33
CA GLN A 339 31.69 -10.82 27.78
C GLN A 339 31.81 -10.67 26.26
N VAL A 340 31.86 -9.41 25.80
CA VAL A 340 31.76 -9.10 24.37
C VAL A 340 32.95 -9.64 23.58
N ASP A 341 34.17 -9.44 24.08
CA ASP A 341 35.39 -9.79 23.34
C ASP A 341 35.57 -11.30 23.21
N THR A 342 35.31 -12.06 24.28
CA THR A 342 35.36 -13.54 24.25
C THR A 342 34.27 -14.12 23.35
N CYS A 343 33.05 -13.58 23.40
CA CYS A 343 31.97 -14.01 22.50
C CYS A 343 32.31 -13.71 21.04
N LYS A 344 32.90 -12.55 20.73
CA LYS A 344 33.33 -12.21 19.37
C LYS A 344 34.45 -13.11 18.87
N GLN A 345 35.41 -13.44 19.74
CA GLN A 345 36.48 -14.38 19.39
C GLN A 345 35.91 -15.76 19.05
N ARG A 346 34.97 -16.26 19.86
CA ARG A 346 34.25 -17.51 19.58
C ARG A 346 33.49 -17.48 18.25
N VAL A 347 32.77 -16.40 17.98
CA VAL A 347 32.03 -16.24 16.70
C VAL A 347 33.00 -16.23 15.52
N ASN A 348 34.12 -15.52 15.63
CA ASN A 348 35.15 -15.51 14.59
C ASN A 348 35.75 -16.91 14.38
N GLU A 349 36.07 -17.64 15.44
CA GLU A 349 36.58 -19.01 15.35
C GLU A 349 35.60 -19.93 14.59
N ILE A 350 34.29 -19.82 14.87
CA ILE A 350 33.27 -20.62 14.17
C ILE A 350 33.16 -20.21 12.70
N CYS A 351 33.14 -18.90 12.40
CA CYS A 351 33.08 -18.41 11.02
C CYS A 351 34.32 -18.80 10.20
N ASP A 352 35.52 -18.67 10.77
CA ASP A 352 36.77 -19.04 10.11
C ASP A 352 36.87 -20.57 9.93
N GLY A 353 36.35 -21.33 10.90
CA GLY A 353 36.15 -22.78 10.80
C GLY A 353 35.19 -23.16 9.66
N TYR A 354 34.12 -22.39 9.45
CA TYR A 354 33.21 -22.59 8.31
C TYR A 354 33.89 -22.29 6.98
N ASP A 355 34.62 -21.17 6.89
CA ASP A 355 35.31 -20.74 5.67
C ASP A 355 36.33 -21.79 5.18
N SER A 356 36.95 -22.54 6.10
CA SER A 356 37.88 -23.65 5.81
C SER A 356 37.21 -25.02 5.63
N SER A 357 35.93 -25.16 6.01
CA SER A 357 35.18 -26.42 6.01
C SER A 357 34.87 -26.94 4.60
N PRO A 358 34.63 -28.26 4.44
CA PRO A 358 34.15 -28.82 3.17
C PRO A 358 32.77 -28.26 2.77
N PHE A 359 31.97 -27.77 3.73
CA PHE A 359 30.66 -27.18 3.45
C PHE A 359 30.77 -25.86 2.69
N SER A 360 31.73 -24.99 3.05
CA SER A 360 32.00 -23.75 2.32
C SER A 360 32.47 -24.04 0.88
N LYS A 361 33.40 -24.99 0.71
CA LYS A 361 33.87 -25.43 -0.61
C LYS A 361 32.73 -25.97 -1.47
N ALA A 362 31.89 -26.85 -0.91
CA ALA A 362 30.73 -27.37 -1.64
C ALA A 362 29.78 -26.26 -2.11
N ILE A 363 29.58 -25.20 -1.31
CA ILE A 363 28.77 -24.05 -1.72
C ILE A 363 29.45 -23.25 -2.85
N GLN A 364 30.77 -23.05 -2.78
CA GLN A 364 31.54 -22.41 -3.85
C GLN A 364 31.52 -23.22 -5.15
N ASP A 365 31.64 -24.54 -5.06
CA ASP A 365 31.58 -25.46 -6.21
C ASP A 365 30.21 -25.39 -6.88
N ASN A 366 29.11 -25.46 -6.10
CA ASN A 366 27.75 -25.30 -6.62
C ASN A 366 27.53 -23.94 -7.32
N MET A 367 28.17 -22.87 -6.84
CA MET A 367 28.12 -21.56 -7.49
C MET A 367 28.92 -21.52 -8.80
N ALA A 368 30.05 -22.22 -8.84
CA ALA A 368 30.91 -22.30 -10.02
C ALA A 368 30.24 -23.11 -11.15
N GLU A 369 29.61 -24.24 -10.81
CA GLU A 369 28.84 -25.08 -11.74
C GLU A 369 27.72 -24.28 -12.43
N GLN A 370 26.95 -23.50 -11.65
CA GLN A 370 25.89 -22.64 -12.18
C GLN A 370 26.40 -21.47 -13.05
N GLY A 371 27.67 -21.07 -12.90
CA GLY A 371 28.26 -20.02 -13.72
C GLY A 371 28.60 -20.44 -15.16
N GLN A 372 28.56 -21.75 -15.46
CA GLN A 372 28.91 -22.30 -16.76
C GLN A 372 27.71 -22.62 -17.66
N GLU A 373 26.52 -22.80 -17.09
CA GLU A 373 25.27 -23.00 -17.86
C GLU A 373 24.75 -21.68 -18.42
N ASN A 374 25.42 -21.15 -19.45
CA ASN A 374 24.89 -20.11 -20.33
C ASN A 374 23.84 -20.71 -21.30
N GLY A 375 22.78 -21.30 -20.75
CA GLY A 375 21.57 -21.59 -21.52
C GLY A 375 20.78 -20.30 -21.74
N ASP A 376 20.23 -20.11 -22.93
CA ASP A 376 19.26 -19.04 -23.23
C ASP A 376 17.99 -19.25 -22.39
N ASN A 377 18.02 -18.83 -21.12
CA ASN A 377 16.87 -18.84 -20.22
C ASN A 377 15.93 -17.70 -20.60
N PHE A 378 15.14 -17.92 -21.66
CA PHE A 378 14.16 -16.98 -22.21
C PHE A 378 13.22 -16.39 -21.14
N PHE A 379 12.86 -17.18 -20.13
CA PHE A 379 12.08 -16.73 -18.97
C PHE A 379 12.80 -15.65 -18.15
N LEU A 380 14.09 -15.84 -17.86
CA LEU A 380 14.91 -14.83 -17.17
C LEU A 380 15.13 -13.60 -18.05
N ASP A 381 15.31 -13.76 -19.36
CA ASP A 381 15.39 -12.63 -20.29
C ASP A 381 14.11 -11.81 -20.32
N ALA A 382 12.94 -12.47 -20.31
CA ALA A 382 11.66 -11.80 -20.18
C ALA A 382 11.49 -11.12 -18.81
N ALA A 383 11.97 -11.73 -17.72
CA ALA A 383 11.95 -11.13 -16.38
C ALA A 383 12.85 -9.89 -16.27
N ILE A 384 14.00 -9.89 -16.94
CA ILE A 384 14.94 -8.76 -17.03
C ILE A 384 14.39 -7.66 -17.95
N SER A 385 13.74 -8.04 -19.05
CA SER A 385 13.11 -7.11 -20.01
C SER A 385 11.73 -6.61 -19.56
N GLY A 386 11.15 -7.19 -18.51
CA GLY A 386 9.78 -6.96 -18.03
C GLY A 386 9.57 -5.53 -17.50
N LYS A 387 9.23 -4.61 -18.40
CA LYS A 387 9.01 -3.17 -18.13
C LYS A 387 7.70 -2.82 -17.45
N ALA A 388 6.80 -3.78 -17.18
CA ALA A 388 5.48 -3.46 -16.63
C ALA A 388 5.48 -3.59 -15.09
N VAL A 389 5.62 -2.46 -14.40
CA VAL A 389 5.46 -2.36 -12.92
C VAL A 389 4.08 -2.84 -12.47
N TYR A 390 3.06 -2.71 -13.32
CA TYR A 390 1.69 -3.14 -13.06
C TYR A 390 1.22 -4.14 -14.11
N LYS A 391 0.68 -5.28 -13.67
CA LYS A 391 0.14 -6.32 -14.57
C LYS A 391 -1.27 -5.98 -15.10
N ALA A 392 -2.11 -5.37 -14.26
CA ALA A 392 -3.46 -4.94 -14.64
C ALA A 392 -3.48 -3.54 -15.27
N ASN A 393 -4.37 -3.33 -16.25
CA ASN A 393 -4.58 -2.01 -16.86
C ASN A 393 -5.29 -1.04 -15.90
N TRP A 394 -5.19 0.28 -16.13
CA TRP A 394 -5.76 1.31 -15.25
C TRP A 394 -7.25 1.08 -14.92
N PHE A 395 -8.09 0.72 -15.91
CA PHE A 395 -9.51 0.45 -15.68
C PHE A 395 -9.77 -0.80 -14.83
N GLN A 396 -8.96 -1.85 -15.00
CA GLN A 396 -9.04 -3.06 -14.18
C GLN A 396 -8.63 -2.75 -12.74
N GLN A 397 -7.58 -1.94 -12.56
CA GLN A 397 -7.17 -1.42 -11.25
C GLN A 397 -8.31 -0.62 -10.60
N PHE A 398 -8.88 0.34 -11.33
CA PHE A 398 -9.97 1.18 -10.85
C PHE A 398 -11.19 0.35 -10.44
N ARG A 399 -11.63 -0.60 -11.28
CA ARG A 399 -12.78 -1.46 -10.97
C ARG A 399 -12.55 -2.28 -9.71
N ALA A 400 -11.39 -2.93 -9.58
CA ALA A 400 -11.09 -3.79 -8.43
C ALA A 400 -10.92 -2.99 -7.13
N VAL A 401 -10.20 -1.86 -7.18
CA VAL A 401 -9.97 -1.01 -6.01
C VAL A 401 -11.26 -0.29 -5.59
N PHE A 402 -12.05 0.21 -6.55
CA PHE A 402 -13.35 0.81 -6.26
C PHE A 402 -14.31 -0.21 -5.64
N TRP A 403 -14.41 -1.42 -6.20
CA TRP A 403 -15.20 -2.51 -5.63
C TRP A 403 -14.83 -2.77 -4.17
N ARG A 404 -13.52 -2.93 -3.89
CA ARG A 404 -13.01 -3.14 -2.53
C ARG A 404 -13.32 -1.98 -1.59
N SER A 405 -13.10 -0.74 -2.03
CA SER A 405 -13.35 0.46 -1.23
C SER A 405 -14.84 0.65 -0.94
N TRP A 406 -15.70 0.40 -1.92
CA TRP A 406 -17.15 0.43 -1.78
C TRP A 406 -17.64 -0.63 -0.80
N LEU A 407 -17.19 -1.88 -0.98
CA LEU A 407 -17.55 -3.00 -0.09
C LEU A 407 -17.12 -2.72 1.36
N THR A 408 -15.94 -2.12 1.53
CA THR A 408 -15.43 -1.71 2.85
C THR A 408 -16.36 -0.70 3.51
N MET A 409 -16.82 0.30 2.77
CA MET A 409 -17.77 1.30 3.27
C MET A 409 -19.12 0.70 3.64
N VAL A 410 -19.64 -0.23 2.84
CA VAL A 410 -20.93 -0.89 3.11
C VAL A 410 -20.85 -1.82 4.33
N ARG A 411 -19.73 -2.54 4.50
CA ARG A 411 -19.57 -3.57 5.54
C ARG A 411 -18.94 -3.11 6.84
N ASP A 412 -18.29 -1.95 6.89
CA ASP A 412 -17.94 -1.25 8.14
C ASP A 412 -18.84 -0.01 8.36
N PRO A 413 -20.16 -0.18 8.58
CA PRO A 413 -21.04 0.95 8.76
C PRO A 413 -20.84 1.61 10.13
N MET A 414 -20.03 1.08 11.04
CA MET A 414 -19.94 1.57 12.42
C MET A 414 -19.47 3.03 12.46
N ALA A 415 -18.39 3.34 11.73
CA ALA A 415 -17.87 4.71 11.66
C ALA A 415 -18.90 5.68 11.05
N TYR A 416 -19.58 5.25 9.99
CA TYR A 416 -20.63 6.03 9.33
C TYR A 416 -21.89 6.21 10.20
N ARG A 417 -22.33 5.17 10.91
CA ARG A 417 -23.49 5.18 11.81
C ARG A 417 -23.27 6.11 12.98
N ILE A 418 -22.11 6.00 13.66
CA ILE A 418 -21.77 6.86 14.79
C ILE A 418 -21.77 8.32 14.35
N ARG A 419 -21.15 8.62 13.21
CA ARG A 419 -21.12 9.98 12.64
C ARG A 419 -22.53 10.51 12.32
N THR A 420 -23.38 9.69 11.70
CA THR A 420 -24.75 10.09 11.36
C THR A 420 -25.58 10.34 12.62
N ILE A 421 -25.48 9.47 13.63
CA ILE A 421 -26.15 9.64 14.93
C ILE A 421 -25.66 10.91 15.63
N GLN A 422 -24.35 11.14 15.68
CA GLN A 422 -23.78 12.36 16.26
C GLN A 422 -24.27 13.61 15.52
N SER A 423 -24.32 13.58 14.19
CA SER A 423 -24.79 14.70 13.38
C SER A 423 -26.27 14.99 13.62
N ILE A 424 -27.13 13.97 13.69
CA ILE A 424 -28.55 14.11 14.06
C ILE A 424 -28.68 14.69 15.47
N PHE A 425 -27.94 14.16 16.44
CA PHE A 425 -27.96 14.65 17.82
C PHE A 425 -27.61 16.13 17.91
N ILE A 426 -26.53 16.57 17.23
CA ILE A 426 -26.12 17.97 17.21
C ILE A 426 -27.16 18.83 16.48
N ALA A 427 -27.72 18.37 15.35
CA ALA A 427 -28.75 19.11 14.62
C ALA A 427 -30.00 19.35 15.48
N VAL A 428 -30.47 18.31 16.19
CA VAL A 428 -31.61 18.40 17.10
C VAL A 428 -31.28 19.29 18.29
N LEU A 429 -30.08 19.16 18.88
CA LEU A 429 -29.65 20.00 20.00
C LEU A 429 -29.65 21.49 19.61
N LEU A 430 -29.05 21.84 18.47
CA LEU A 430 -29.06 23.21 17.97
C LEU A 430 -30.46 23.68 17.62
N GLY A 431 -31.28 22.82 16.99
CA GLY A 431 -32.67 23.12 16.68
C GLY A 431 -33.55 23.33 17.92
N LEU A 432 -33.25 22.68 19.04
CA LEU A 432 -33.95 22.87 20.32
C LEU A 432 -33.50 24.14 21.04
N ILE A 433 -32.20 24.46 21.01
CA ILE A 433 -31.67 25.69 21.64
C ILE A 433 -32.21 26.93 20.92
N TYR A 434 -32.25 26.91 19.59
CA TYR A 434 -32.69 28.03 18.75
C TYR A 434 -34.08 27.79 18.16
N LEU A 435 -34.95 27.11 18.90
CA LEU A 435 -36.25 26.64 18.41
C LEU A 435 -37.13 27.82 17.95
N ARG A 436 -37.57 27.77 16.68
CA ARG A 436 -38.55 28.69 16.07
C ARG A 436 -38.23 30.18 16.27
N GLN A 437 -37.19 30.65 15.61
CA GLN A 437 -36.84 32.06 15.46
C GLN A 437 -37.34 32.57 14.10
N PRO A 438 -38.30 33.50 14.01
CA PRO A 438 -38.84 34.37 15.06
C PRO A 438 -39.97 33.73 15.88
N ASP A 439 -40.18 34.23 17.10
CA ASP A 439 -41.20 33.69 18.02
C ASP A 439 -42.58 33.68 17.36
N LYS A 440 -43.31 32.56 17.52
CA LYS A 440 -44.62 32.32 16.91
C LYS A 440 -45.66 33.38 17.27
N ASN A 441 -45.48 34.04 18.41
CA ASN A 441 -46.43 35.01 18.94
C ASN A 441 -46.29 36.40 18.30
N GLU A 442 -45.10 36.74 17.78
CA GLU A 442 -44.83 38.09 17.27
C GLU A 442 -44.65 38.13 15.75
N GLY A 443 -44.21 37.04 15.10
CA GLY A 443 -44.14 36.95 13.64
C GLY A 443 -43.08 37.84 12.96
N TYR A 444 -42.29 38.60 13.73
CA TYR A 444 -41.22 39.46 13.25
C TYR A 444 -39.89 39.16 13.97
N TYR A 445 -38.76 39.51 13.36
CA TYR A 445 -37.43 39.38 13.96
C TYR A 445 -37.13 40.54 14.91
N ASP A 446 -36.57 40.26 16.09
CA ASP A 446 -36.02 41.27 17.03
C ASP A 446 -34.49 41.33 16.94
N GLN A 447 -33.85 42.38 17.49
CA GLN A 447 -32.38 42.53 17.50
C GLN A 447 -31.67 41.33 18.13
N SER A 448 -32.25 40.75 19.19
CA SER A 448 -31.74 39.55 19.84
C SER A 448 -31.78 38.32 18.92
N ALA A 449 -32.85 38.19 18.12
CA ALA A 449 -33.00 37.14 17.13
C ALA A 449 -31.93 37.25 16.02
N VAL A 450 -31.57 38.47 15.60
CA VAL A 450 -30.51 38.70 14.61
C VAL A 450 -29.17 38.13 15.08
N GLN A 451 -28.76 38.47 16.32
CA GLN A 451 -27.52 37.95 16.90
C GLN A 451 -27.55 36.41 17.04
N ASN A 452 -28.69 35.87 17.50
CA ASN A 452 -28.88 34.43 17.66
C ASN A 452 -28.81 33.66 16.33
N ILE A 453 -29.48 34.15 15.28
CA ILE A 453 -29.50 33.52 13.95
C ILE A 453 -28.11 33.57 13.30
N ASN A 454 -27.43 34.72 13.35
CA ASN A 454 -26.07 34.84 12.79
C ASN A 454 -25.07 33.97 13.55
N GLY A 455 -25.16 33.91 14.88
CA GLY A 455 -24.35 33.02 15.71
C GLY A 455 -24.61 31.55 15.40
N LEU A 456 -25.88 31.16 15.23
CA LEU A 456 -26.28 29.82 14.83
C LEU A 456 -25.74 29.45 13.44
N MET A 457 -25.85 30.33 12.45
CA MET A 457 -25.37 30.07 11.09
C MET A 457 -23.88 29.75 11.08
N PHE A 458 -23.09 30.56 11.78
CA PHE A 458 -21.67 30.28 11.94
C PHE A 458 -21.40 28.98 12.71
N LEU A 459 -22.21 28.67 13.72
CA LEU A 459 -22.13 27.42 14.48
C LEU A 459 -22.49 26.19 13.65
N LEU A 460 -23.46 26.29 12.72
CA LEU A 460 -23.82 25.23 11.77
C LEU A 460 -22.66 24.97 10.81
N LEU A 461 -22.05 26.02 10.25
CA LEU A 461 -20.85 25.93 9.41
C LEU A 461 -19.68 25.27 10.14
N THR A 462 -19.45 25.69 11.38
CA THR A 462 -18.39 25.17 12.24
C THR A 462 -18.64 23.70 12.54
N ASN A 463 -19.77 23.33 13.14
CA ASN A 463 -20.06 21.93 13.46
C ASN A 463 -20.02 21.02 12.23
N ASN A 464 -20.57 21.46 11.10
CA ASN A 464 -20.50 20.72 9.85
C ASN A 464 -19.04 20.53 9.38
N SER A 465 -18.19 21.56 9.47
CA SER A 465 -16.77 21.43 9.12
C SER A 465 -16.05 20.40 10.00
N PHE A 466 -16.18 20.50 11.32
CA PHE A 466 -15.52 19.60 12.28
C PHE A 466 -16.02 18.15 12.14
N ALA A 467 -17.33 17.95 12.06
CA ALA A 467 -17.95 16.62 11.98
C ALA A 467 -17.60 15.86 10.69
N ASN A 468 -17.22 16.56 9.63
CA ASN A 468 -16.82 15.96 8.35
C ASN A 468 -15.28 15.82 8.21
N MET A 469 -14.49 16.74 8.76
CA MET A 469 -13.02 16.73 8.68
C MET A 469 -12.36 15.66 9.58
N PHE A 470 -12.71 15.62 10.87
CA PHE A 470 -12.02 14.76 11.84
C PHE A 470 -12.13 13.26 11.56
N PRO A 471 -13.26 12.72 11.05
CA PRO A 471 -13.32 11.30 10.70
C PRO A 471 -12.25 10.88 9.69
N VAL A 472 -11.99 11.70 8.67
CA VAL A 472 -10.94 11.45 7.66
C VAL A 472 -9.55 11.41 8.30
N ILE A 473 -9.29 12.34 9.22
CA ILE A 473 -8.03 12.41 9.98
C ILE A 473 -7.81 11.16 10.84
N ASN A 474 -8.90 10.56 11.34
CA ASN A 474 -8.82 9.36 12.16
C ASN A 474 -8.68 8.05 11.36
N THR A 475 -9.18 8.00 10.12
CA THR A 475 -9.20 6.77 9.33
C THR A 475 -8.09 6.70 8.30
N PHE A 476 -7.88 7.77 7.52
CA PHE A 476 -7.00 7.72 6.35
C PHE A 476 -5.53 7.40 6.70
N PRO A 477 -4.92 7.96 7.77
CA PRO A 477 -3.54 7.60 8.15
C PRO A 477 -3.33 6.12 8.47
N LEU A 478 -4.37 5.43 8.97
CA LEU A 478 -4.33 4.00 9.29
C LEU A 478 -4.37 3.11 8.04
N GLU A 479 -4.88 3.61 6.91
CA GLU A 479 -4.92 2.87 5.65
C GLU A 479 -3.61 3.00 4.83
N ILE A 480 -2.83 4.05 5.08
CA ILE A 480 -1.57 4.33 4.35
C ILE A 480 -0.59 3.14 4.35
N PRO A 481 -0.35 2.41 5.47
CA PRO A 481 0.54 1.25 5.46
C PRO A 481 0.09 0.13 4.52
N VAL A 482 -1.22 -0.18 4.52
CA VAL A 482 -1.82 -1.18 3.61
C VAL A 482 -1.65 -0.75 2.16
N PHE A 483 -1.97 0.52 1.87
CA PHE A 483 -1.77 1.12 0.55
C PHE A 483 -0.31 1.01 0.11
N LYS A 484 0.64 1.42 0.95
CA LYS A 484 2.07 1.44 0.61
C LYS A 484 2.57 0.05 0.28
N ARG A 485 2.16 -0.97 1.03
CA ARG A 485 2.50 -2.36 0.70
C ARG A 485 1.98 -2.75 -0.67
N ASP A 486 0.68 -2.59 -0.92
CA ASP A 486 0.05 -3.01 -2.18
C ASP A 486 0.65 -2.24 -3.39
N HIS A 487 0.89 -0.94 -3.23
CA HIS A 487 1.52 -0.08 -4.24
C HIS A 487 2.96 -0.50 -4.52
N ASN A 488 3.75 -0.79 -3.47
CA ASN A 488 5.14 -1.21 -3.62
C ASN A 488 5.27 -2.57 -4.29
N ASN A 489 4.29 -3.46 -4.10
CA ASN A 489 4.15 -4.74 -4.77
C ASN A 489 3.61 -4.65 -6.21
N GLY A 490 3.39 -3.44 -6.75
CA GLY A 490 2.98 -3.26 -8.14
C GLY A 490 1.53 -3.67 -8.41
N MET A 491 0.64 -3.63 -7.40
CA MET A 491 -0.77 -4.00 -7.59
C MET A 491 -1.58 -2.89 -8.26
N TYR A 492 -1.45 -1.65 -7.77
CA TYR A 492 -2.17 -0.49 -8.29
C TYR A 492 -1.45 0.83 -8.04
N ARG A 493 -1.79 1.82 -8.87
CA ARG A 493 -1.20 3.15 -8.82
C ARG A 493 -1.81 4.03 -7.71
N THR A 494 -1.07 5.07 -7.33
CA THR A 494 -1.48 6.05 -6.31
C THR A 494 -2.74 6.83 -6.71
N ASP A 495 -2.84 7.24 -7.99
CA ASP A 495 -4.02 7.92 -8.54
C ASP A 495 -5.29 7.07 -8.46
N VAL A 496 -5.18 5.79 -8.83
CA VAL A 496 -6.30 4.85 -8.79
C VAL A 496 -6.86 4.74 -7.38
N TYR A 497 -6.01 4.47 -6.39
CA TYR A 497 -6.45 4.34 -5.00
C TYR A 497 -7.10 5.61 -4.48
N PHE A 498 -6.46 6.77 -4.68
CA PHE A 498 -6.96 8.04 -4.16
C PHE A 498 -8.32 8.41 -4.75
N LEU A 499 -8.52 8.20 -6.06
CA LEU A 499 -9.79 8.43 -6.74
C LEU A 499 -10.87 7.43 -6.29
N CYS A 500 -10.57 6.13 -6.29
CA CYS A 500 -11.52 5.10 -5.86
C CYS A 500 -12.00 5.31 -4.42
N LYS A 501 -11.08 5.66 -3.52
CA LYS A 501 -11.40 5.97 -2.12
C LYS A 501 -12.28 7.22 -2.00
N THR A 502 -11.93 8.28 -2.70
CA THR A 502 -12.70 9.53 -2.73
C THR A 502 -14.12 9.31 -3.24
N PHE A 503 -14.29 8.58 -4.34
CA PHE A 503 -15.60 8.28 -4.91
C PHE A 503 -16.42 7.33 -4.04
N ALA A 504 -15.78 6.34 -3.42
CA ALA A 504 -16.48 5.43 -2.52
C ALA A 504 -17.09 6.20 -1.34
N GLU A 505 -16.36 7.13 -0.74
CA GLU A 505 -16.81 7.88 0.44
C GLU A 505 -17.75 9.06 0.13
N PHE A 506 -17.81 9.50 -1.13
CA PHE A 506 -18.58 10.66 -1.57
C PHE A 506 -20.05 10.66 -1.09
N PRO A 507 -20.81 9.55 -1.17
CA PRO A 507 -22.19 9.53 -0.69
C PRO A 507 -22.31 9.89 0.78
N SER A 508 -21.36 9.49 1.63
CA SER A 508 -21.40 9.85 3.06
C SER A 508 -21.22 11.35 3.29
N TYR A 509 -20.47 12.03 2.43
CA TYR A 509 -20.21 13.46 2.50
C TYR A 509 -21.36 14.30 1.96
N VAL A 510 -22.31 13.69 1.26
CA VAL A 510 -23.54 14.34 0.79
C VAL A 510 -24.69 14.03 1.75
N ILE A 511 -24.88 12.77 2.13
CA ILE A 511 -26.02 12.33 2.94
C ILE A 511 -25.97 12.91 4.37
N THR A 512 -24.80 12.91 5.03
CA THR A 512 -24.71 13.40 6.41
C THR A 512 -25.02 14.91 6.52
N PRO A 513 -24.42 15.81 5.72
CA PRO A 513 -24.78 17.23 5.75
C PRO A 513 -26.23 17.51 5.30
N LEU A 514 -26.77 16.70 4.38
CA LEU A 514 -28.17 16.80 3.95
C LEU A 514 -29.12 16.55 5.12
N ILE A 515 -28.91 15.46 5.88
CA ILE A 515 -29.72 15.15 7.08
C ILE A 515 -29.56 16.26 8.13
N PHE A 516 -28.34 16.71 8.37
CA PHE A 516 -28.04 17.79 9.32
C PHE A 516 -28.79 19.08 8.97
N SER A 517 -28.70 19.52 7.70
CA SER A 517 -29.37 20.73 7.21
C SER A 517 -30.88 20.61 7.25
N ALA A 518 -31.43 19.46 6.83
CA ALA A 518 -32.88 19.23 6.82
C ALA A 518 -33.48 19.27 8.24
N ILE A 519 -32.78 18.78 9.24
CA ILE A 519 -33.27 18.85 10.63
C ILE A 519 -33.11 20.26 11.19
N ALA A 520 -31.89 20.80 11.16
CA ALA A 520 -31.58 22.06 11.81
C ALA A 520 -32.35 23.25 11.22
N TYR A 521 -32.45 23.34 9.89
CA TYR A 521 -33.07 24.49 9.21
C TYR A 521 -34.54 24.68 9.60
N TRP A 522 -35.33 23.60 9.51
CA TRP A 522 -36.76 23.63 9.79
C TRP A 522 -37.09 23.67 11.28
N MET A 523 -36.26 23.07 12.15
CA MET A 523 -36.45 23.17 13.61
C MET A 523 -36.22 24.59 14.12
N VAL A 524 -35.15 25.22 13.64
CA VAL A 524 -34.82 26.61 13.99
C VAL A 524 -35.88 27.57 13.44
N GLY A 525 -36.46 27.29 12.28
CA GLY A 525 -37.39 28.21 11.63
C GLY A 525 -36.66 29.31 10.85
N LEU A 526 -35.52 28.97 10.23
CA LEU A 526 -34.86 29.86 9.26
C LEU A 526 -35.83 30.26 8.12
N TYR A 527 -35.45 31.24 7.31
CA TYR A 527 -36.35 31.87 6.34
C TYR A 527 -37.15 30.82 5.54
N PRO A 528 -38.50 30.87 5.49
CA PRO A 528 -39.32 29.72 5.09
C PRO A 528 -39.34 29.42 3.57
N GLY A 529 -38.52 30.08 2.77
CA GLY A 529 -38.47 29.92 1.33
C GLY A 529 -37.75 28.64 0.86
N GLY A 530 -38.31 27.99 -0.17
CA GLY A 530 -37.78 26.74 -0.70
C GLY A 530 -36.42 26.92 -1.39
N GLU A 531 -36.21 28.05 -2.06
CA GLU A 531 -34.93 28.37 -2.71
C GLU A 531 -33.83 28.60 -1.66
N GLU A 532 -34.12 29.36 -0.61
CA GLU A 532 -33.21 29.67 0.49
C GLU A 532 -32.77 28.38 1.21
N PHE A 533 -33.70 27.44 1.42
CA PHE A 533 -33.38 26.12 1.95
C PHE A 533 -32.41 25.36 1.06
N LEU A 534 -32.65 25.33 -0.26
CA LEU A 534 -31.79 24.62 -1.22
C LEU A 534 -30.39 25.26 -1.30
N PHE A 535 -30.30 26.59 -1.29
CA PHE A 535 -29.01 27.30 -1.24
C PHE A 535 -28.24 26.97 0.04
N ASN A 536 -28.87 27.08 1.20
CA ASN A 536 -28.23 26.75 2.47
C ASN A 536 -27.77 25.29 2.53
N MET A 537 -28.60 24.35 2.06
CA MET A 537 -28.26 22.94 1.98
C MET A 537 -27.05 22.70 1.04
N ALA A 538 -27.06 23.31 -0.15
CA ALA A 538 -25.97 23.18 -1.11
C ALA A 538 -24.65 23.74 -0.55
N VAL A 539 -24.67 24.89 0.12
CA VAL A 539 -23.50 25.47 0.77
C VAL A 539 -22.97 24.57 1.89
N LEU A 540 -23.84 24.00 2.73
CA LEU A 540 -23.42 23.07 3.78
C LEU A 540 -22.79 21.80 3.20
N ILE A 541 -23.30 21.27 2.08
CA ILE A 541 -22.68 20.14 1.38
C ILE A 541 -21.29 20.54 0.83
N LEU A 542 -21.16 21.72 0.23
CA LEU A 542 -19.87 22.22 -0.26
C LEU A 542 -18.85 22.40 0.87
N VAL A 543 -19.27 23.02 1.97
CA VAL A 543 -18.44 23.22 3.18
C VAL A 543 -17.96 21.89 3.74
N ALA A 544 -18.85 20.89 3.84
CA ALA A 544 -18.48 19.55 4.29
C ALA A 544 -17.40 18.94 3.38
N ASN A 545 -17.54 19.07 2.06
CA ASN A 545 -16.58 18.54 1.10
C ASN A 545 -15.23 19.30 1.10
N CYS A 546 -15.25 20.62 1.29
CA CYS A 546 -14.04 21.43 1.51
C CYS A 546 -13.30 20.99 2.77
N ALA A 547 -14.01 20.86 3.89
CA ALA A 547 -13.47 20.42 5.17
C ALA A 547 -12.89 19.00 5.10
N VAL A 548 -13.57 18.08 4.42
CA VAL A 548 -13.06 16.73 4.11
C VAL A 548 -11.74 16.82 3.33
N SER A 549 -11.70 17.61 2.26
CA SER A 549 -10.53 17.74 1.40
C SER A 549 -9.33 18.35 2.13
N PHE A 550 -9.58 19.31 3.03
CA PHE A 550 -8.56 19.83 3.94
C PHE A 550 -8.10 18.77 4.95
N GLY A 551 -9.01 17.96 5.49
CA GLY A 551 -8.68 16.80 6.32
C GLY A 551 -7.77 15.79 5.61
N TYR A 552 -7.96 15.59 4.31
CA TYR A 552 -7.07 14.77 3.47
C TYR A 552 -5.66 15.36 3.35
N ILE A 553 -5.49 16.69 3.27
CA ILE A 553 -4.17 17.34 3.30
C ILE A 553 -3.45 17.01 4.61
N ILE A 554 -4.10 17.20 5.75
CA ILE A 554 -3.52 16.92 7.07
C ILE A 554 -3.16 15.43 7.18
N SER A 555 -4.06 14.55 6.74
CA SER A 555 -3.90 13.09 6.84
C SER A 555 -2.75 12.57 5.96
N THR A 556 -2.60 13.12 4.76
CA THR A 556 -1.54 12.72 3.82
C THR A 556 -0.18 13.27 4.25
N ALA A 557 -0.13 14.50 4.78
CA ALA A 557 1.09 15.12 5.29
C ALA A 557 1.61 14.45 6.57
N ALA A 558 0.72 14.07 7.49
CA ALA A 558 1.12 13.47 8.77
C ALA A 558 1.68 12.05 8.62
N ASN A 559 2.72 11.72 9.39
CA ASN A 559 3.33 10.38 9.41
C ASN A 559 2.72 9.43 10.44
N SER A 560 1.86 9.94 11.31
CA SER A 560 1.10 9.16 12.29
C SER A 560 -0.22 9.84 12.59
N LEU A 561 -1.17 9.07 13.12
CA LEU A 561 -2.46 9.57 13.55
C LEU A 561 -2.32 10.67 14.63
N THR A 562 -1.45 10.46 15.62
CA THR A 562 -1.21 11.42 16.70
C THR A 562 -0.75 12.78 16.19
N VAL A 563 0.17 12.79 15.20
CA VAL A 563 0.65 14.04 14.59
C VAL A 563 -0.48 14.71 13.79
N ALA A 564 -1.29 13.94 13.07
CA ALA A 564 -2.42 14.48 12.31
C ALA A 564 -3.44 15.18 13.21
N LEU A 565 -3.80 14.56 14.35
CA LEU A 565 -4.72 15.12 15.33
C LEU A 565 -4.16 16.36 16.03
N ALA A 566 -2.85 16.40 16.29
CA ALA A 566 -2.19 17.57 16.88
C ALA A 566 -2.13 18.77 15.92
N LEU A 567 -2.00 18.52 14.62
CA LEU A 567 -1.93 19.58 13.60
C LEU A 567 -3.30 20.18 13.24
N ALA A 568 -4.40 19.45 13.44
CA ALA A 568 -5.70 19.88 12.95
C ALA A 568 -6.23 21.16 13.63
N PRO A 569 -6.26 21.30 14.98
CA PRO A 569 -6.78 22.51 15.61
C PRO A 569 -5.96 23.78 15.32
N PRO A 570 -4.61 23.79 15.38
CA PRO A 570 -3.82 24.97 15.07
C PRO A 570 -3.98 25.49 13.63
N LEU A 571 -4.33 24.60 12.69
CA LEU A 571 -4.60 24.98 11.30
C LEU A 571 -6.03 25.46 11.10
N LEU A 572 -7.01 24.85 11.78
CA LEU A 572 -8.43 25.14 11.60
C LEU A 572 -8.88 26.40 12.36
N ILE A 573 -8.37 26.64 13.58
CA ILE A 573 -8.79 27.77 14.41
C ILE A 573 -8.53 29.13 13.71
N PRO A 574 -7.36 29.37 13.08
CA PRO A 574 -7.17 30.57 12.29
C PRO A 574 -8.19 30.70 11.15
N PHE A 575 -8.46 29.63 10.40
CA PHE A 575 -9.45 29.66 9.31
C PHE A 575 -10.85 30.05 9.81
N MET A 576 -11.22 29.59 11.01
CA MET A 576 -12.47 29.95 11.68
C MET A 576 -12.47 31.41 12.15
N LEU A 577 -11.37 31.90 12.72
CA LEU A 577 -11.25 33.28 13.22
C LEU A 577 -11.48 34.32 12.11
N PHE A 578 -10.89 34.09 10.94
CA PHE A 578 -11.03 34.96 9.77
C PHE A 578 -12.28 34.63 8.93
N GLY A 579 -13.28 33.98 9.52
CA GLY A 579 -14.49 33.48 8.86
C GLY A 579 -15.61 34.49 8.62
N GLY A 580 -15.38 35.79 8.84
CA GLY A 580 -16.38 36.84 8.65
C GLY A 580 -17.36 37.06 9.82
N PHE A 581 -17.41 36.14 10.80
CA PHE A 581 -18.25 36.27 12.00
C PHE A 581 -17.51 36.94 13.17
N PHE A 582 -16.31 36.46 13.53
CA PHE A 582 -15.52 37.02 14.64
C PHE A 582 -14.76 38.29 14.27
N LEU A 583 -14.40 38.43 13.00
CA LEU A 583 -13.71 39.59 12.44
C LEU A 583 -14.41 39.97 11.14
N ASN A 584 -14.80 41.24 11.04
CA ASN A 584 -15.40 41.79 9.82
C ASN A 584 -14.39 41.68 8.65
N GLN A 585 -14.90 41.37 7.45
CA GLN A 585 -14.10 41.08 6.26
C GLN A 585 -13.20 42.26 5.84
N ASP A 586 -13.69 43.49 5.96
CA ASP A 586 -12.92 44.70 5.60
C ASP A 586 -11.87 45.07 6.66
N SER A 587 -12.01 44.55 7.87
CA SER A 587 -11.07 44.79 8.98
C SER A 587 -9.93 43.78 9.03
N VAL A 588 -9.85 42.84 8.07
CA VAL A 588 -8.77 41.84 8.01
C VAL A 588 -7.45 42.54 7.69
N PRO A 589 -6.42 42.43 8.56
CA PRO A 589 -5.13 43.05 8.26
C PRO A 589 -4.49 42.46 7.00
N VAL A 590 -3.88 43.32 6.19
CA VAL A 590 -3.29 42.96 4.87
C VAL A 590 -2.33 41.77 4.96
N TYR A 591 -1.60 41.62 6.07
CA TYR A 591 -0.65 40.52 6.28
C TYR A 591 -1.31 39.15 6.53
N PHE A 592 -2.59 39.08 6.90
CA PHE A 592 -3.36 37.84 7.08
C PHE A 592 -4.42 37.60 5.99
N ILE A 593 -4.50 38.46 4.97
CA ILE A 593 -5.53 38.35 3.93
C ILE A 593 -5.47 37.03 3.15
N TRP A 594 -4.26 36.47 2.96
CA TRP A 594 -4.07 35.16 2.30
C TRP A 594 -4.75 34.02 3.05
N LEU A 595 -4.82 34.10 4.39
CA LEU A 595 -5.44 33.10 5.23
C LEU A 595 -6.96 33.15 5.11
N ASN A 596 -7.52 34.35 4.98
CA ASN A 596 -8.94 34.54 4.64
C ASN A 596 -9.28 33.91 3.29
N TYR A 597 -8.45 34.08 2.24
CA TYR A 597 -8.67 33.46 0.93
C TYR A 597 -8.59 31.93 0.92
N MET A 598 -7.81 31.34 1.82
CA MET A 598 -7.74 29.88 1.98
C MET A 598 -8.91 29.34 2.81
N SER A 599 -9.49 30.14 3.69
CA SER A 599 -10.60 29.71 4.53
C SER A 599 -11.88 29.54 3.71
N TRP A 600 -12.61 28.43 3.92
CA TRP A 600 -13.95 28.27 3.36
C TRP A 600 -15.02 29.00 4.17
N PHE A 601 -14.73 29.34 5.44
CA PHE A 601 -15.66 30.03 6.33
C PHE A 601 -16.19 31.37 5.81
N PRO A 602 -15.35 32.33 5.37
CA PRO A 602 -15.85 33.65 4.94
C PRO A 602 -16.80 33.53 3.74
N TYR A 603 -16.43 32.74 2.73
CA TYR A 603 -17.27 32.51 1.56
C TYR A 603 -18.60 31.86 1.91
N SER A 604 -18.58 30.83 2.78
CA SER A 604 -19.81 30.16 3.19
C SER A 604 -20.69 31.01 4.10
N ASN A 605 -20.09 31.80 4.97
CA ASN A 605 -20.79 32.68 5.90
C ASN A 605 -21.48 33.83 5.15
N GLU A 606 -20.77 34.48 4.22
CA GLU A 606 -21.36 35.51 3.36
C GLU A 606 -22.59 34.98 2.60
N VAL A 607 -22.49 33.81 1.96
CA VAL A 607 -23.62 33.24 1.21
C VAL A 607 -24.81 32.92 2.13
N ILE A 608 -24.59 32.23 3.25
CA ILE A 608 -25.70 31.83 4.15
C ILE A 608 -26.36 33.04 4.79
N THR A 609 -25.57 34.03 5.25
CA THR A 609 -26.08 35.26 5.85
C THR A 609 -26.88 36.07 4.84
N VAL A 610 -26.38 36.27 3.62
CA VAL A 610 -27.12 37.01 2.58
C VAL A 610 -28.43 36.29 2.24
N VAL A 611 -28.39 34.97 2.00
CA VAL A 611 -29.59 34.18 1.65
C VAL A 611 -30.66 34.25 2.76
N GLN A 612 -30.25 34.31 4.02
CA GLN A 612 -31.18 34.45 5.14
C GLN A 612 -31.87 35.80 5.21
N TRP A 613 -31.12 36.89 4.98
CA TRP A 613 -31.57 38.25 5.30
C TRP A 613 -32.04 39.06 4.09
N ARG A 614 -31.70 38.68 2.86
CA ARG A 614 -32.04 39.44 1.64
C ARG A 614 -33.54 39.73 1.46
N ASN A 615 -34.40 38.85 1.98
CA ASN A 615 -35.86 38.94 1.85
C ASN A 615 -36.55 39.33 3.17
N VAL A 616 -35.82 39.92 4.13
CA VAL A 616 -36.34 40.36 5.42
C VAL A 616 -36.46 41.88 5.45
N ASP A 617 -37.67 42.39 5.26
CA ASP A 617 -37.93 43.82 5.08
C ASP A 617 -38.03 44.60 6.39
N THR A 618 -38.33 43.95 7.52
CA THR A 618 -38.57 44.66 8.80
C THR A 618 -38.07 43.86 9.98
N ILE A 619 -37.28 44.53 10.83
CA ILE A 619 -36.78 44.03 12.11
C ILE A 619 -37.33 44.94 13.21
N LEU A 620 -37.95 44.36 14.24
CA LEU A 620 -38.49 45.08 15.37
C LEU A 620 -37.39 45.77 16.17
N CYS A 621 -37.75 46.96 16.65
CA CYS A 621 -36.92 47.83 17.44
C CYS A 621 -37.75 48.29 18.64
N HIS A 622 -37.38 47.84 19.84
CA HIS A 622 -38.06 48.23 21.06
C HIS A 622 -37.75 49.70 21.42
N ASN A 623 -38.79 50.50 21.65
CA ASN A 623 -38.68 51.93 21.96
C ASN A 623 -37.74 52.18 23.15
N GLY A 624 -36.72 53.01 22.96
CA GLY A 624 -35.75 53.40 24.00
C GLY A 624 -34.37 52.75 23.90
N THR A 625 -34.15 51.84 22.94
CA THR A 625 -32.84 51.27 22.62
C THR A 625 -32.31 51.80 21.28
N SER A 626 -31.00 52.04 21.17
CA SER A 626 -30.37 52.38 19.89
C SER A 626 -30.35 51.13 19.01
N CYS A 627 -31.28 51.02 18.07
CA CYS A 627 -31.38 49.86 17.19
C CYS A 627 -30.33 49.91 16.08
N ALA A 628 -29.51 48.86 16.02
CA ALA A 628 -28.43 48.74 15.05
C ALA A 628 -28.95 48.37 13.65
N PHE A 629 -30.05 47.60 13.57
CA PHE A 629 -30.57 47.08 12.30
C PHE A 629 -32.08 47.33 12.18
N ARG A 630 -32.56 47.77 11.02
CA ARG A 630 -34.00 47.96 10.73
C ARG A 630 -34.48 47.04 9.61
N THR A 631 -33.57 46.69 8.70
CA THR A 631 -33.81 45.81 7.56
C THR A 631 -32.75 44.70 7.52
N GLY A 632 -33.03 43.63 6.77
CA GLY A 632 -32.04 42.60 6.49
C GLY A 632 -30.82 43.13 5.73
N GLN A 633 -31.00 44.17 4.91
CA GLN A 633 -29.89 44.81 4.18
C GLN A 633 -28.90 45.50 5.14
N ASP A 634 -29.39 46.12 6.23
CA ASP A 634 -28.52 46.73 7.23
C ASP A 634 -27.56 45.70 7.87
N ILE A 635 -28.00 44.45 8.00
CA ILE A 635 -27.17 43.34 8.53
C ILE A 635 -26.11 42.95 7.50
N ILE A 636 -26.50 42.82 6.24
CA ILE A 636 -25.60 42.46 5.13
C ILE A 636 -24.48 43.50 5.02
N ASP A 637 -24.85 44.79 5.04
CA ASP A 637 -23.90 45.90 4.94
C ASP A 637 -23.02 46.01 6.19
N TYR A 638 -23.54 45.71 7.39
CA TYR A 638 -22.75 45.72 8.64
C TYR A 638 -21.59 44.71 8.62
N TYR A 639 -21.80 43.53 8.05
CA TYR A 639 -20.75 42.52 7.85
C TYR A 639 -19.91 42.75 6.58
N SER A 640 -20.17 43.83 5.84
CA SER A 640 -19.51 44.17 4.58
C SER A 640 -19.73 43.11 3.48
N PHE A 641 -20.88 42.44 3.49
CA PHE A 641 -21.26 41.41 2.52
C PHE A 641 -22.03 42.01 1.34
N LYS A 642 -21.99 41.32 0.19
CA LYS A 642 -22.72 41.78 -1.01
C LYS A 642 -23.49 40.65 -1.68
N GLU A 643 -24.73 40.92 -2.09
CA GLU A 643 -25.56 39.92 -2.76
C GLU A 643 -24.98 39.47 -4.11
N GLU A 644 -24.32 40.38 -4.83
CA GLU A 644 -23.63 40.10 -6.09
C GLU A 644 -22.53 39.03 -5.95
N ASN A 645 -21.98 38.84 -4.75
CA ASN A 645 -20.89 37.90 -4.50
C ASN A 645 -21.33 36.45 -4.35
N ILE A 646 -22.65 36.14 -4.28
CA ILE A 646 -23.12 34.77 -4.01
C ILE A 646 -22.52 33.76 -4.99
N LEU A 647 -22.63 34.01 -6.30
CA LEU A 647 -22.11 33.11 -7.33
C LEU A 647 -20.58 32.99 -7.26
N ARG A 648 -19.90 34.12 -7.04
CA ARG A 648 -18.43 34.16 -6.87
C ARG A 648 -18.00 33.29 -5.70
N ASN A 649 -18.66 33.39 -4.56
CA ASN A 649 -18.34 32.63 -3.36
C ASN A 649 -18.58 31.14 -3.54
N ILE A 650 -19.67 30.74 -4.21
CA ILE A 650 -19.91 29.33 -4.54
C ILE A 650 -18.81 28.79 -5.47
N LEU A 651 -18.42 29.54 -6.50
CA LEU A 651 -17.33 29.15 -7.39
C LEU A 651 -15.98 29.04 -6.66
N LEU A 652 -15.70 29.95 -5.72
CA LEU A 652 -14.50 29.90 -4.88
C LEU A 652 -14.52 28.70 -3.92
N LEU A 653 -15.67 28.34 -3.35
CA LEU A 653 -15.81 27.12 -2.56
C LEU A 653 -15.54 25.87 -3.40
N VAL A 654 -16.05 25.79 -4.63
CA VAL A 654 -15.73 24.69 -5.57
C VAL A 654 -14.24 24.68 -5.94
N ALA A 655 -13.64 25.85 -6.14
CA ALA A 655 -12.21 25.96 -6.42
C ALA A 655 -11.36 25.49 -5.22
N LEU A 656 -11.73 25.85 -3.99
CA LEU A 656 -11.08 25.38 -2.76
C LEU A 656 -11.23 23.86 -2.60
N LEU A 657 -12.42 23.32 -2.85
CA LEU A 657 -12.67 21.88 -2.84
C LEU A 657 -11.70 21.13 -3.77
N VAL A 658 -11.65 21.54 -5.03
CA VAL A 658 -10.77 20.91 -6.04
C VAL A 658 -9.31 21.14 -5.70
N GLY A 659 -8.93 22.38 -5.34
CA GLY A 659 -7.57 22.76 -4.98
C GLY A 659 -7.03 21.95 -3.79
N TYR A 660 -7.81 21.81 -2.71
CA TYR A 660 -7.40 21.02 -1.56
C TYR A 660 -7.29 19.53 -1.86
N ARG A 661 -8.20 19.00 -2.67
CA ARG A 661 -8.14 17.60 -3.08
C ARG A 661 -6.90 17.32 -3.95
N LEU A 662 -6.54 18.25 -4.85
CA LEU A 662 -5.33 18.17 -5.67
C LEU A 662 -4.06 18.28 -4.82
N ILE A 663 -4.00 19.21 -3.86
CA ILE A 663 -2.86 19.36 -2.94
C ILE A 663 -2.68 18.08 -2.13
N ALA A 664 -3.75 17.52 -1.57
CA ALA A 664 -3.70 16.26 -0.83
C ALA A 664 -3.17 15.11 -1.72
N TYR A 665 -3.63 15.03 -2.98
CA TYR A 665 -3.13 14.06 -3.95
C TYR A 665 -1.63 14.24 -4.24
N ILE A 666 -1.17 15.48 -4.45
CA ILE A 666 0.25 15.78 -4.72
C ILE A 666 1.13 15.39 -3.52
N ILE A 667 0.72 15.74 -2.30
CA ILE A 667 1.44 15.35 -1.07
C ILE A 667 1.51 13.83 -0.96
N PHE A 668 0.38 13.15 -1.21
CA PHE A 668 0.32 11.70 -1.19
C PHE A 668 1.20 11.06 -2.28
N LEU A 669 1.23 11.64 -3.47
CA LEU A 669 2.09 11.21 -4.57
C LEU A 669 3.57 11.36 -4.22
N ILE A 670 3.99 12.52 -3.70
CA ILE A 670 5.37 12.75 -3.26
C ILE A 670 5.79 11.75 -2.17
N LYS A 671 4.89 11.45 -1.23
CA LYS A 671 5.14 10.51 -0.13
C LYS A 671 5.20 9.04 -0.56
N THR A 672 4.63 8.73 -1.72
CA THR A 672 4.53 7.36 -2.27
C THR A 672 5.48 7.14 -3.44
N TRP A 673 6.09 8.20 -3.95
CA TRP A 673 7.10 8.13 -5.01
C TRP A 673 8.33 7.38 -4.51
N LYS A 674 8.62 6.23 -5.14
CA LYS A 674 9.84 5.46 -4.90
C LYS A 674 11.03 6.33 -5.30
N ARG A 675 11.89 6.70 -4.34
CA ARG A 675 13.29 7.02 -4.65
C ARG A 675 13.93 5.68 -4.99
N GLU A 676 14.11 5.45 -6.29
CA GLU A 676 14.92 4.34 -6.80
C GLU A 676 16.37 4.44 -6.32
#